data_AF-A0A831K4Z8-F1
#
_entry.id   AF-A0A831K4Z8-F1
#
_cell.length_a   1.000
_cell.length_b   1.000
_cell.length_c   1.000
_cell.angle_alpha   90.00
_cell.angle_beta   90.00
_cell.angle_gamma   90.00
#
_symmetry.space_group_name_H-M   'P 1'
#
loop_
_entity.id
_entity.type
_entity.pdbx_description
1 polymer ?
#
loop_
_entity_poly.entity_id
_entity_poly.type
_entity_poly.pdbx_seq_one_letter_code
_entity_poly.pdbx_strand_id
1 'polypeptide(L)'
;MFGKTAKTRIAFVVMATLFASSLFTMAPGAGGEGSLSEEIPALFRVLFDHQVAYTAGDTIDGVEVADFDPDHPGLEIVSVDRTLKVVESYYQDGSWISQTIWQSQGQMLTPAVGDLIPHHPGEELIVVGISSGTEDEPAGGGITTLIYKDGNSWRTETIFQEDYLIHGATVGDLIPDHPGEEAVVTSFSGGVYLLWYENNSWNNTRIYLDSGKARKAVIDDFIPEKEGNELAIVAKSGNLSVIYREEGDWRLSSSWNFTIAAHDPDWGFARIASGDADGIPGKEIYGATDGGTVYHVWYSSGTWQSERIFQDSDSLRGVWVGDVDPSVPGPEIYSFGYSKRLVEIWREGGEWKNREIFRDSGRGHEIRIADAIENVPGPEIYIVGYSRNATCIGSWLSGASRSVNISLQAVSVEEDGAHLKATIVGEPLPMKVALSVECDLSGSEVSLSSYYLQLPGEIEIYLSYSPSTQPRTATITLSASPVGSTAMYTESTEIEIPKGEVDTIPPEVEGTPEVNTRVGEIIITFSENISESSVERGVEGGKIYLEGKEGRYNFSWEVQGSALRIYDVEMGGRKGFKEGDRVVLHVEGVEDLSGNPMAAPYEHEIKVGGVEEPAPAYAYLILIVAIIFVAAVLTSAVIKMKRRGEGKGSAEE
;
A
#
# COMPACT_ATOMS: atom_id res chain seq x y z
N MET A 1 -17.94 12.84 -37.39
CA MET A 1 -16.57 13.27 -37.69
C MET A 1 -15.61 12.68 -36.65
N PHE A 2 -15.66 11.35 -36.47
CA PHE A 2 -14.84 10.65 -35.49
C PHE A 2 -14.15 9.49 -36.20
N GLY A 3 -12.83 9.54 -36.24
CA GLY A 3 -11.99 8.50 -36.80
C GLY A 3 -10.57 8.69 -36.29
N LYS A 4 -10.07 7.63 -35.63
CA LYS A 4 -8.66 7.26 -35.33
C LYS A 4 -8.41 6.97 -33.84
N THR A 5 -8.87 5.81 -33.37
CA THR A 5 -8.30 5.18 -32.14
C THR A 5 -8.28 3.64 -32.17
N ALA A 6 -8.72 2.98 -33.24
CA ALA A 6 -8.76 1.51 -33.32
C ALA A 6 -7.53 0.85 -34.00
N LYS A 7 -6.60 1.62 -34.57
CA LYS A 7 -5.50 1.05 -35.40
C LYS A 7 -4.21 0.75 -34.64
N THR A 8 -4.04 1.23 -33.42
CA THR A 8 -2.80 1.00 -32.65
C THR A 8 -2.85 -0.31 -31.85
N ARG A 9 -4.05 -0.79 -31.47
CA ARG A 9 -4.20 -2.03 -30.67
C ARG A 9 -4.02 -3.33 -31.47
N ILE A 10 -4.25 -3.31 -32.80
CA ILE A 10 -4.09 -4.51 -33.65
C ILE A 10 -2.62 -4.72 -34.07
N ALA A 11 -1.79 -3.67 -34.08
CA ALA A 11 -0.38 -3.80 -34.48
C ALA A 11 0.49 -4.51 -33.42
N PHE A 12 0.12 -4.44 -32.14
CA PHE A 12 0.90 -5.02 -31.05
C PHE A 12 0.68 -6.53 -30.89
N VAL A 13 -0.56 -7.00 -31.03
CA VAL A 13 -0.88 -8.44 -30.98
C VAL A 13 -0.31 -9.17 -32.22
N VAL A 14 -0.34 -8.54 -33.39
CA VAL A 14 0.16 -9.16 -34.64
C VAL A 14 1.69 -9.26 -34.69
N MET A 15 2.44 -8.35 -34.04
CA MET A 15 3.91 -8.42 -33.99
C MET A 15 4.43 -9.53 -33.05
N ALA A 16 3.77 -9.77 -31.91
CA ALA A 16 4.12 -10.87 -31.01
C ALA A 16 3.83 -12.24 -31.64
N THR A 17 2.72 -12.39 -32.37
CA THR A 17 2.41 -13.64 -33.08
C THR A 17 3.27 -13.86 -34.34
N LEU A 18 3.74 -12.79 -35.01
CA LEU A 18 4.64 -12.90 -36.18
C LEU A 18 6.08 -13.25 -35.79
N PHE A 19 6.55 -12.86 -34.61
CA PHE A 19 7.86 -13.30 -34.11
C PHE A 19 7.85 -14.77 -33.68
N ALA A 20 6.77 -15.26 -33.06
CA ALA A 20 6.62 -16.67 -32.72
C ALA A 20 6.46 -17.58 -33.96
N SER A 21 5.82 -17.10 -35.03
CA SER A 21 5.59 -17.88 -36.26
C SER A 21 6.75 -17.86 -37.25
N SER A 22 7.64 -16.86 -37.20
CA SER A 22 8.84 -16.83 -38.05
C SER A 22 9.95 -17.79 -37.59
N LEU A 23 9.88 -18.31 -36.36
CA LEU A 23 10.72 -19.43 -35.89
C LEU A 23 10.24 -20.82 -36.38
N PHE A 24 9.03 -20.93 -36.92
CA PHE A 24 8.42 -22.22 -37.31
C PHE A 24 8.32 -22.47 -38.82
N THR A 25 8.98 -21.68 -39.66
CA THR A 25 9.00 -21.92 -41.11
C THR A 25 10.42 -22.14 -41.65
N MET A 26 11.00 -23.30 -41.32
CA MET A 26 11.97 -23.94 -42.20
C MET A 26 11.44 -25.31 -42.64
N ALA A 27 11.41 -25.49 -43.97
CA ALA A 27 10.87 -26.64 -44.67
C ALA A 27 11.60 -27.96 -44.31
N PRO A 28 10.93 -29.12 -44.46
CA PRO A 28 11.46 -30.42 -44.06
C PRO A 28 12.45 -30.96 -45.09
N GLY A 29 13.66 -31.31 -44.66
CA GLY A 29 14.54 -32.17 -45.46
C GLY A 29 16.03 -31.99 -45.24
N ALA A 30 16.58 -32.74 -44.27
CA ALA A 30 17.82 -33.53 -44.41
C ALA A 30 18.15 -34.11 -43.03
N GLY A 31 18.23 -35.43 -42.94
CA GLY A 31 18.58 -36.13 -41.71
C GLY A 31 19.99 -35.81 -41.25
N GLY A 32 20.13 -35.64 -39.94
CA GLY A 32 21.40 -35.54 -39.22
C GLY A 32 21.11 -35.41 -37.73
N GLU A 33 21.56 -36.41 -36.97
CA GLU A 33 21.54 -36.40 -35.51
C GLU A 33 22.27 -35.14 -34.99
N GLY A 34 21.53 -34.28 -34.31
CA GLY A 34 22.06 -33.09 -33.64
C GLY A 34 20.99 -32.58 -32.69
N SER A 35 21.26 -32.65 -31.40
CA SER A 35 20.40 -32.17 -30.31
C SER A 35 20.07 -30.69 -30.49
N LEU A 36 18.83 -30.36 -30.82
CA LEU A 36 18.26 -29.02 -30.71
C LEU A 36 17.71 -28.80 -29.29
N SER A 37 18.55 -29.07 -28.30
CA SER A 37 18.30 -28.81 -26.89
C SER A 37 19.47 -28.00 -26.34
N GLU A 38 19.61 -26.75 -26.79
CA GLU A 38 20.39 -25.72 -26.10
C GLU A 38 20.19 -24.40 -26.84
N GLU A 39 19.94 -23.34 -26.07
CA GLU A 39 19.88 -21.92 -26.46
C GLU A 39 18.55 -21.40 -27.06
N ILE A 40 17.47 -21.48 -26.27
CA ILE A 40 16.56 -20.32 -26.17
C ILE A 40 17.33 -19.25 -25.38
N PRO A 41 17.49 -18.01 -25.90
CA PRO A 41 18.21 -16.96 -25.18
C PRO A 41 17.61 -16.74 -23.80
N ALA A 42 18.46 -16.69 -22.77
CA ALA A 42 18.14 -16.42 -21.36
C ALA A 42 17.60 -14.99 -21.09
N LEU A 43 16.79 -14.43 -21.99
CA LEU A 43 16.45 -13.00 -22.04
C LEU A 43 15.13 -12.60 -21.36
N PHE A 44 14.34 -13.54 -20.84
CA PHE A 44 13.14 -13.24 -20.07
C PHE A 44 12.99 -14.28 -18.95
N ARG A 45 13.61 -14.04 -17.80
CA ARG A 45 13.16 -14.70 -16.56
C ARG A 45 12.01 -13.86 -16.03
N VAL A 46 10.85 -14.46 -15.76
CA VAL A 46 9.86 -13.82 -14.91
C VAL A 46 10.53 -13.57 -13.56
N LEU A 47 10.49 -12.32 -13.12
CA LEU A 47 11.09 -11.87 -11.88
C LEU A 47 9.95 -11.40 -10.99
N PHE A 48 9.72 -12.14 -9.93
CA PHE A 48 8.83 -11.72 -8.87
C PHE A 48 9.47 -10.58 -8.09
N ASP A 49 8.70 -9.53 -7.87
CA ASP A 49 9.05 -8.41 -7.01
C ASP A 49 7.86 -8.11 -6.10
N HIS A 50 8.09 -7.29 -5.08
CA HIS A 50 7.16 -7.13 -3.99
C HIS A 50 7.02 -5.67 -3.57
N GLN A 51 5.85 -5.35 -3.02
CA GLN A 51 5.55 -4.10 -2.37
C GLN A 51 4.90 -4.38 -1.02
N VAL A 52 5.22 -3.57 -0.01
CA VAL A 52 4.53 -3.66 1.29
C VAL A 52 3.31 -2.75 1.22
N ALA A 53 2.13 -3.35 1.31
CA ALA A 53 0.85 -2.63 1.32
C ALA A 53 0.60 -1.97 2.69
N TYR A 54 0.93 -2.68 3.76
CA TYR A 54 0.72 -2.21 5.13
C TYR A 54 1.75 -2.80 6.09
N THR A 55 2.24 -2.00 7.05
CA THR A 55 3.05 -2.46 8.18
C THR A 55 2.29 -2.26 9.49
N ALA A 56 1.95 -3.36 10.14
CA ALA A 56 1.26 -3.41 11.41
C ALA A 56 2.21 -3.19 12.61
N GLY A 57 1.63 -2.84 13.76
CA GLY A 57 2.37 -2.75 15.02
C GLY A 57 2.77 -4.13 15.59
N ASP A 58 2.08 -5.18 15.17
CA ASP A 58 2.32 -6.58 15.57
C ASP A 58 1.96 -7.52 14.41
N THR A 59 2.02 -8.83 14.64
CA THR A 59 1.72 -9.90 13.68
C THR A 59 0.36 -9.69 13.03
N ILE A 60 0.29 -9.93 11.72
CA ILE A 60 -0.96 -9.96 10.96
C ILE A 60 -1.39 -11.43 10.83
N ASP A 61 -2.56 -11.77 11.36
CA ASP A 61 -3.02 -13.17 11.43
C ASP A 61 -3.81 -13.59 10.18
N GLY A 62 -4.44 -12.65 9.47
CA GLY A 62 -5.26 -12.97 8.31
C GLY A 62 -5.29 -11.87 7.26
N VAL A 63 -5.52 -12.30 6.02
CA VAL A 63 -5.69 -11.43 4.85
C VAL A 63 -6.80 -11.98 3.95
N GLU A 64 -7.57 -11.08 3.36
CA GLU A 64 -8.52 -11.34 2.27
C GLU A 64 -8.41 -10.21 1.24
N VAL A 65 -8.72 -10.49 -0.02
CA VAL A 65 -8.71 -9.48 -1.09
C VAL A 65 -9.99 -9.58 -1.90
N ALA A 66 -10.78 -8.50 -1.92
CA ALA A 66 -12.14 -8.49 -2.46
C ALA A 66 -12.66 -7.04 -2.63
N ASP A 67 -13.84 -6.86 -3.24
CA ASP A 67 -14.47 -5.55 -3.49
C ASP A 67 -15.48 -5.24 -2.37
N PHE A 68 -14.97 -4.84 -1.20
CA PHE A 68 -15.80 -4.57 0.00
C PHE A 68 -15.90 -3.09 0.36
N ASP A 69 -15.11 -2.21 -0.26
CA ASP A 69 -15.35 -0.76 -0.20
C ASP A 69 -15.94 -0.25 -1.52
N PRO A 70 -17.27 -0.11 -1.63
CA PRO A 70 -17.92 0.36 -2.85
C PRO A 70 -17.57 1.81 -3.25
N ASP A 71 -16.88 2.56 -2.37
CA ASP A 71 -16.37 3.91 -2.68
C ASP A 71 -15.01 3.88 -3.40
N HIS A 72 -14.30 2.74 -3.41
CA HIS A 72 -13.02 2.55 -4.07
C HIS A 72 -13.19 1.69 -5.33
N PRO A 73 -12.63 2.09 -6.48
CA PRO A 73 -12.65 1.23 -7.67
C PRO A 73 -11.55 0.15 -7.59
N GLY A 74 -11.92 -1.12 -7.67
CA GLY A 74 -10.98 -2.23 -7.74
C GLY A 74 -11.18 -3.20 -6.57
N LEU A 75 -10.10 -3.90 -6.19
CA LEU A 75 -10.12 -4.76 -5.01
C LEU A 75 -9.36 -4.10 -3.86
N GLU A 76 -9.87 -4.28 -2.66
CA GLU A 76 -9.22 -3.90 -1.42
C GLU A 76 -8.63 -5.13 -0.74
N ILE A 77 -7.54 -4.91 -0.01
CA ILE A 77 -6.97 -5.87 0.93
C ILE A 77 -7.55 -5.57 2.31
N VAL A 78 -8.14 -6.56 2.95
CA VAL A 78 -8.37 -6.52 4.40
C VAL A 78 -7.30 -7.32 5.12
N SER A 79 -6.74 -6.74 6.18
CA SER A 79 -5.82 -7.42 7.09
C SER A 79 -6.30 -7.30 8.53
N VAL A 80 -6.07 -8.35 9.32
CA VAL A 80 -6.39 -8.37 10.75
C VAL A 80 -5.11 -8.59 11.57
N ASP A 81 -4.80 -7.66 12.47
CA ASP A 81 -3.55 -7.68 13.22
C ASP A 81 -3.74 -7.85 14.73
N ARG A 82 -2.67 -8.29 15.42
CA ARG A 82 -2.67 -8.52 16.87
C ARG A 82 -2.71 -7.25 17.72
N THR A 83 -2.68 -6.06 17.10
CA THR A 83 -3.03 -4.79 17.75
C THR A 83 -4.54 -4.53 17.76
N LEU A 84 -5.33 -5.54 17.38
CA LEU A 84 -6.79 -5.58 17.36
C LEU A 84 -7.40 -4.74 16.24
N LYS A 85 -6.63 -4.41 15.20
CA LYS A 85 -7.12 -3.61 14.09
C LYS A 85 -7.54 -4.49 12.93
N VAL A 86 -8.63 -4.07 12.29
CA VAL A 86 -8.99 -4.48 10.94
C VAL A 86 -8.67 -3.31 10.03
N VAL A 87 -7.77 -3.56 9.08
CA VAL A 87 -7.17 -2.54 8.23
C VAL A 87 -7.49 -2.87 6.78
N GLU A 88 -8.12 -1.92 6.12
CA GLU A 88 -8.27 -1.89 4.67
C GLU A 88 -7.02 -1.29 4.05
N SER A 89 -6.55 -1.84 2.94
CA SER A 89 -5.50 -1.26 2.10
C SER A 89 -5.85 -1.40 0.63
N TYR A 90 -5.66 -0.34 -0.15
CA TYR A 90 -5.95 -0.34 -1.58
C TYR A 90 -4.87 0.38 -2.37
N TYR A 91 -4.77 0.06 -3.65
CA TYR A 91 -3.76 0.63 -4.53
C TYR A 91 -4.31 1.82 -5.31
N GLN A 92 -3.73 2.99 -5.12
CA GLN A 92 -4.15 4.21 -5.81
C GLN A 92 -2.94 5.04 -6.24
N ASP A 93 -2.97 5.50 -7.49
CA ASP A 93 -1.98 6.43 -8.07
C ASP A 93 -0.51 5.99 -7.96
N GLY A 94 -0.26 4.69 -7.93
CA GLY A 94 1.09 4.11 -7.83
C GLY A 94 1.56 3.85 -6.40
N SER A 95 0.66 3.91 -5.41
CA SER A 95 0.98 3.72 -3.99
C SER A 95 -0.12 3.00 -3.23
N TRP A 96 0.25 2.34 -2.14
CA TRP A 96 -0.69 1.75 -1.20
C TRP A 96 -1.19 2.79 -0.20
N ILE A 97 -2.50 2.80 0.00
CA ILE A 97 -3.19 3.60 1.01
C ILE A 97 -3.82 2.63 2.00
N SER A 98 -3.64 2.86 3.31
CA SER A 98 -4.19 2.01 4.36
C SER A 98 -4.98 2.81 5.39
N GLN A 99 -6.10 2.26 5.83
CA GLN A 99 -6.92 2.83 6.89
C GLN A 99 -7.47 1.77 7.84
N THR A 100 -7.53 2.08 9.14
CA THR A 100 -8.22 1.22 10.10
C THR A 100 -9.73 1.44 9.98
N ILE A 101 -10.44 0.39 9.57
CA ILE A 101 -11.89 0.43 9.38
C ILE A 101 -12.66 -0.02 10.62
N TRP A 102 -12.01 -0.83 11.47
CA TRP A 102 -12.56 -1.24 12.76
C TRP A 102 -11.47 -1.63 13.75
N GLN A 103 -11.77 -1.51 15.05
CA GLN A 103 -10.93 -1.99 16.13
C GLN A 103 -11.72 -2.93 17.05
N SER A 104 -11.27 -4.18 17.13
CA SER A 104 -11.90 -5.24 17.89
C SER A 104 -11.56 -5.15 19.38
N GLN A 105 -12.31 -5.90 20.20
CA GLN A 105 -12.03 -6.07 21.63
C GLN A 105 -11.17 -7.31 21.93
N GLY A 106 -11.05 -8.22 20.97
CA GLY A 106 -10.23 -9.43 21.04
C GLY A 106 -9.64 -9.80 19.69
N GLN A 107 -8.64 -10.67 19.70
CA GLN A 107 -7.88 -11.03 18.51
C GLN A 107 -8.78 -11.63 17.42
N MET A 108 -8.74 -11.02 16.22
CA MET A 108 -9.34 -11.53 15.00
C MET A 108 -8.31 -12.31 14.19
N LEU A 109 -8.74 -13.34 13.48
CA LEU A 109 -7.85 -14.31 12.83
C LEU A 109 -8.09 -14.43 11.33
N THR A 110 -9.33 -14.65 10.92
CA THR A 110 -9.65 -14.91 9.50
C THR A 110 -10.70 -13.91 9.02
N PRO A 111 -10.35 -13.02 8.08
CA PRO A 111 -11.33 -12.31 7.27
C PRO A 111 -11.88 -13.23 6.15
N ALA A 112 -13.12 -12.97 5.74
CA ALA A 112 -13.73 -13.49 4.52
C ALA A 112 -14.74 -12.45 3.98
N VAL A 113 -14.91 -12.38 2.67
CA VAL A 113 -15.73 -11.36 2.00
C VAL A 113 -16.66 -12.03 0.99
N GLY A 114 -17.88 -11.51 0.84
CA GLY A 114 -18.82 -11.89 -0.22
C GLY A 114 -20.18 -11.19 -0.06
N ASP A 115 -21.13 -11.45 -0.96
CA ASP A 115 -22.45 -10.79 -1.01
C ASP A 115 -23.42 -11.42 0.02
N LEU A 116 -23.23 -11.13 1.31
CA LEU A 116 -23.97 -11.79 2.40
C LEU A 116 -25.34 -11.17 2.65
N ILE A 117 -25.51 -9.86 2.43
CA ILE A 117 -26.77 -9.13 2.63
C ILE A 117 -27.35 -8.80 1.26
N PRO A 118 -28.41 -9.52 0.83
CA PRO A 118 -29.02 -9.30 -0.47
C PRO A 118 -29.40 -7.83 -0.67
N HIS A 119 -28.94 -7.26 -1.78
CA HIS A 119 -29.20 -5.88 -2.22
C HIS A 119 -28.47 -4.78 -1.45
N HIS A 120 -27.55 -5.12 -0.55
CA HIS A 120 -26.60 -4.15 -0.05
C HIS A 120 -25.53 -3.85 -1.13
N PRO A 121 -25.10 -2.58 -1.33
CA PRO A 121 -24.05 -2.27 -2.30
C PRO A 121 -22.66 -2.68 -1.80
N GLY A 122 -21.88 -3.33 -2.67
CA GLY A 122 -20.55 -3.86 -2.33
C GLY A 122 -20.65 -5.21 -1.60
N GLU A 123 -19.52 -5.90 -1.46
CA GLU A 123 -19.47 -7.15 -0.70
C GLU A 123 -19.32 -6.86 0.80
N GLU A 124 -19.82 -7.76 1.65
CA GLU A 124 -19.67 -7.66 3.09
C GLU A 124 -18.45 -8.42 3.61
N LEU A 125 -17.72 -7.77 4.50
CA LEU A 125 -16.61 -8.38 5.23
C LEU A 125 -17.13 -9.05 6.51
N ILE A 126 -16.74 -10.29 6.75
CA ILE A 126 -16.78 -10.90 8.08
C ILE A 126 -15.36 -11.13 8.60
N VAL A 127 -15.18 -10.88 9.89
CA VAL A 127 -13.96 -11.25 10.62
C VAL A 127 -14.33 -12.17 11.78
N VAL A 128 -13.54 -13.23 11.96
CA VAL A 128 -13.75 -14.20 13.05
C VAL A 128 -12.58 -14.24 14.00
N GLY A 129 -12.87 -14.51 15.28
CA GLY A 129 -11.86 -14.65 16.32
C GLY A 129 -12.48 -14.86 17.69
N ILE A 130 -11.91 -14.20 18.70
CA ILE A 130 -12.42 -14.17 20.07
C ILE A 130 -12.95 -12.79 20.45
N SER A 131 -13.99 -12.79 21.28
CA SER A 131 -14.64 -11.57 21.78
C SER A 131 -13.76 -10.69 22.66
N SER A 132 -12.74 -11.25 23.32
CA SER A 132 -11.77 -10.52 24.14
C SER A 132 -10.49 -11.32 24.33
N GLY A 133 -9.35 -10.63 24.51
CA GLY A 133 -8.04 -11.26 24.77
C GLY A 133 -7.33 -11.75 23.52
N THR A 134 -6.46 -12.76 23.68
CA THR A 134 -5.65 -13.37 22.61
C THR A 134 -5.91 -14.87 22.50
N GLU A 135 -5.65 -15.46 21.32
CA GLU A 135 -5.81 -16.90 21.06
C GLU A 135 -4.88 -17.77 21.92
N ASP A 136 -3.81 -17.17 22.44
CA ASP A 136 -2.77 -17.79 23.26
C ASP A 136 -3.18 -17.91 24.75
N GLU A 137 -4.28 -17.25 25.15
CA GLU A 137 -4.88 -17.35 26.48
C GLU A 137 -6.09 -18.31 26.48
N PRO A 138 -6.57 -18.80 27.65
CA PRO A 138 -7.72 -19.69 27.70
C PRO A 138 -8.90 -19.08 26.92
N ALA A 139 -9.31 -19.77 25.85
CA ALA A 139 -10.17 -19.24 24.81
C ALA A 139 -11.42 -18.55 25.38
N GLY A 140 -11.55 -17.24 25.12
CA GLY A 140 -12.79 -16.51 25.31
C GLY A 140 -13.85 -16.94 24.30
N GLY A 141 -15.09 -16.46 24.48
CA GLY A 141 -16.20 -16.76 23.56
C GLY A 141 -15.88 -16.30 22.14
N GLY A 142 -15.96 -17.22 21.18
CA GLY A 142 -15.74 -16.95 19.77
C GLY A 142 -16.79 -16.01 19.21
N ILE A 143 -16.40 -15.21 18.22
CA ILE A 143 -17.24 -14.18 17.64
C ILE A 143 -17.03 -14.11 16.12
N THR A 144 -18.13 -13.90 15.41
CA THR A 144 -18.15 -13.48 14.01
C THR A 144 -18.73 -12.09 13.95
N THR A 145 -17.95 -11.15 13.44
CA THR A 145 -18.35 -9.76 13.27
C THR A 145 -18.45 -9.43 11.79
N LEU A 146 -19.63 -9.00 11.36
CA LEU A 146 -19.86 -8.38 10.07
C LEU A 146 -19.37 -6.94 10.10
N ILE A 147 -18.71 -6.51 9.05
CA ILE A 147 -18.23 -5.16 8.79
C ILE A 147 -18.65 -4.81 7.37
N TYR A 148 -19.35 -3.69 7.19
CA TYR A 148 -19.86 -3.30 5.88
C TYR A 148 -19.98 -1.78 5.76
N LYS A 149 -20.03 -1.30 4.52
CA LYS A 149 -20.03 0.13 4.21
C LYS A 149 -21.47 0.64 4.01
N ASP A 150 -21.97 1.48 4.92
CA ASP A 150 -23.31 2.10 4.82
C ASP A 150 -23.15 3.60 4.55
N GLY A 151 -23.18 3.98 3.27
CA GLY A 151 -22.75 5.30 2.82
C GLY A 151 -21.28 5.54 3.20
N ASN A 152 -20.94 6.73 3.70
CA ASN A 152 -19.56 7.07 4.01
C ASN A 152 -19.08 6.55 5.38
N SER A 153 -19.64 5.45 5.90
CA SER A 153 -19.33 4.97 7.25
C SER A 153 -19.32 3.46 7.35
N TRP A 154 -18.27 2.93 7.99
CA TRP A 154 -18.19 1.53 8.37
C TRP A 154 -19.17 1.21 9.51
N ARG A 155 -19.95 0.15 9.32
CA ARG A 155 -20.87 -0.42 10.30
C ARG A 155 -20.36 -1.77 10.74
N THR A 156 -20.70 -2.15 11.96
CA THR A 156 -20.35 -3.47 12.50
C THR A 156 -21.52 -4.10 13.22
N GLU A 157 -21.71 -5.40 13.02
CA GLU A 157 -22.72 -6.21 13.70
C GLU A 157 -22.09 -7.53 14.15
N THR A 158 -22.42 -8.00 15.37
CA THR A 158 -22.09 -9.37 15.76
C THR A 158 -23.17 -10.31 15.25
N ILE A 159 -22.81 -11.20 14.32
CA ILE A 159 -23.77 -12.06 13.62
C ILE A 159 -23.79 -13.50 14.16
N PHE A 160 -22.74 -13.91 14.88
CA PHE A 160 -22.67 -15.22 15.53
C PHE A 160 -21.67 -15.24 16.69
N GLN A 161 -21.95 -16.08 17.69
CA GLN A 161 -21.11 -16.29 18.87
C GLN A 161 -21.21 -17.74 19.36
N GLU A 162 -20.13 -18.22 19.99
CA GLU A 162 -20.13 -19.49 20.73
C GLU A 162 -19.07 -19.47 21.85
N ASP A 163 -18.98 -20.55 22.63
CA ASP A 163 -18.07 -20.65 23.78
C ASP A 163 -16.59 -20.88 23.40
N TYR A 164 -16.31 -21.28 22.15
CA TYR A 164 -14.98 -21.62 21.67
C TYR A 164 -14.52 -20.62 20.61
N LEU A 165 -13.20 -20.46 20.46
CA LEU A 165 -12.61 -19.65 19.39
C LEU A 165 -13.16 -20.07 18.01
N ILE A 166 -13.65 -19.09 17.26
CA ILE A 166 -13.96 -19.23 15.83
C ILE A 166 -12.69 -18.87 15.07
N HIS A 167 -12.11 -19.85 14.37
CA HIS A 167 -10.76 -19.76 13.84
C HIS A 167 -10.73 -19.44 12.34
N GLY A 168 -11.66 -19.99 11.56
CA GLY A 168 -11.69 -19.83 10.12
C GLY A 168 -13.06 -19.41 9.62
N ALA A 169 -13.08 -18.67 8.53
CA ALA A 169 -14.28 -18.24 7.81
C ALA A 169 -14.06 -18.39 6.29
N THR A 170 -15.15 -18.58 5.56
CA THR A 170 -15.25 -18.48 4.10
C THR A 170 -16.66 -17.99 3.77
N VAL A 171 -16.82 -17.31 2.64
CA VAL A 171 -18.11 -16.91 2.08
C VAL A 171 -18.22 -17.52 0.68
N GLY A 172 -19.44 -17.85 0.27
CA GLY A 172 -19.73 -18.33 -1.07
C GLY A 172 -21.14 -18.93 -1.16
N ASP A 173 -21.60 -19.15 -2.38
CA ASP A 173 -22.89 -19.77 -2.66
C ASP A 173 -22.87 -21.28 -2.32
N LEU A 174 -23.48 -21.66 -1.20
CA LEU A 174 -23.64 -23.05 -0.76
C LEU A 174 -25.11 -23.50 -0.80
N ILE A 175 -26.05 -22.56 -0.93
CA ILE A 175 -27.48 -22.75 -1.08
C ILE A 175 -27.93 -22.02 -2.36
N PRO A 176 -27.86 -22.67 -3.54
CA PRO A 176 -28.06 -21.99 -4.84
C PRO A 176 -29.40 -21.24 -5.04
N ASP A 177 -30.44 -21.64 -4.30
CA ASP A 177 -31.77 -21.01 -4.37
C ASP A 177 -31.97 -19.88 -3.33
N HIS A 178 -30.97 -19.62 -2.48
CA HIS A 178 -31.02 -18.56 -1.49
C HIS A 178 -30.43 -17.26 -2.06
N PRO A 179 -31.10 -16.11 -1.89
CA PRO A 179 -30.54 -14.83 -2.32
C PRO A 179 -29.32 -14.44 -1.47
N GLY A 180 -28.26 -13.97 -2.14
CA GLY A 180 -26.98 -13.70 -1.49
C GLY A 180 -26.20 -14.98 -1.19
N GLU A 181 -24.97 -14.83 -0.75
CA GLU A 181 -24.06 -15.92 -0.38
C GLU A 181 -24.18 -16.29 1.10
N GLU A 182 -23.66 -17.46 1.47
CA GLU A 182 -23.58 -17.88 2.86
C GLU A 182 -22.18 -17.75 3.42
N ALA A 183 -22.10 -17.44 4.71
CA ALA A 183 -20.87 -17.55 5.47
C ALA A 183 -20.77 -18.94 6.14
N VAL A 184 -19.61 -19.58 6.03
CA VAL A 184 -19.26 -20.74 6.84
C VAL A 184 -18.15 -20.40 7.81
N VAL A 185 -18.37 -20.68 9.09
CA VAL A 185 -17.38 -20.46 10.15
C VAL A 185 -16.99 -21.78 10.81
N THR A 186 -15.70 -21.89 11.14
CA THR A 186 -15.09 -23.09 11.73
C THR A 186 -14.57 -22.81 13.13
N SER A 187 -14.83 -23.76 14.03
CA SER A 187 -14.64 -23.57 15.46
C SER A 187 -13.65 -24.55 16.08
N PHE A 188 -12.99 -24.10 17.15
CA PHE A 188 -12.21 -24.96 18.02
C PHE A 188 -13.05 -25.91 18.88
N SER A 189 -14.38 -25.78 18.86
CA SER A 189 -15.30 -26.84 19.32
C SER A 189 -15.35 -28.05 18.37
N GLY A 190 -14.78 -27.92 17.17
CA GLY A 190 -14.95 -28.84 16.04
C GLY A 190 -16.20 -28.54 15.22
N GLY A 191 -17.04 -27.59 15.65
CA GLY A 191 -18.23 -27.19 14.94
C GLY A 191 -17.93 -26.44 13.64
N VAL A 192 -18.75 -26.71 12.63
CA VAL A 192 -18.82 -25.95 11.37
C VAL A 192 -20.24 -25.43 11.22
N TYR A 193 -20.37 -24.12 11.17
CA TYR A 193 -21.65 -23.43 11.19
C TYR A 193 -21.85 -22.69 9.89
N LEU A 194 -23.04 -22.86 9.30
CA LEU A 194 -23.52 -22.07 8.19
C LEU A 194 -24.32 -20.90 8.74
N LEU A 195 -24.07 -19.71 8.21
CA LEU A 195 -24.74 -18.46 8.54
C LEU A 195 -25.31 -17.88 7.24
N TRP A 196 -26.54 -17.39 7.29
CA TRP A 196 -27.19 -16.78 6.13
C TRP A 196 -28.13 -15.65 6.57
N TYR A 197 -28.34 -14.68 5.68
CA TYR A 197 -29.22 -13.55 5.92
C TYR A 197 -30.59 -13.77 5.27
N GLU A 198 -31.64 -13.84 6.07
CA GLU A 198 -33.00 -14.02 5.56
C GLU A 198 -34.00 -13.20 6.40
N ASN A 199 -34.99 -12.61 5.74
CA ASN A 199 -36.09 -11.90 6.40
C ASN A 199 -35.59 -10.79 7.36
N ASN A 200 -34.55 -10.05 6.96
CA ASN A 200 -33.86 -9.04 7.77
C ASN A 200 -33.25 -9.57 9.08
N SER A 201 -32.76 -10.81 9.07
CA SER A 201 -32.16 -11.45 10.25
C SER A 201 -31.08 -12.44 9.88
N TRP A 202 -30.07 -12.54 10.74
CA TRP A 202 -29.04 -13.57 10.66
C TRP A 202 -29.55 -14.88 11.23
N ASN A 203 -29.49 -15.92 10.42
CA ASN A 203 -29.78 -17.29 10.80
C ASN A 203 -28.49 -18.10 10.81
N ASN A 204 -28.48 -19.16 11.60
CA ASN A 204 -27.35 -20.08 11.61
C ASN A 204 -27.78 -21.51 11.92
N THR A 205 -26.97 -22.46 11.48
CA THR A 205 -27.11 -23.88 11.83
C THR A 205 -25.75 -24.56 11.81
N ARG A 206 -25.56 -25.56 12.67
CA ARG A 206 -24.37 -26.41 12.62
C ARG A 206 -24.56 -27.49 11.57
N ILE A 207 -23.78 -27.44 10.50
CA ILE A 207 -23.87 -28.37 9.38
C ILE A 207 -22.90 -29.56 9.50
N TYR A 208 -21.85 -29.42 10.31
CA TYR A 208 -20.89 -30.49 10.57
C TYR A 208 -20.23 -30.35 11.95
N LEU A 209 -19.72 -31.47 12.46
CA LEU A 209 -18.96 -31.55 13.70
C LEU A 209 -17.79 -32.51 13.52
N ASP A 210 -16.58 -31.98 13.55
CA ASP A 210 -15.36 -32.77 13.58
C ASP A 210 -14.99 -33.17 15.02
N SER A 211 -14.22 -34.25 15.15
CA SER A 211 -13.68 -34.71 16.45
C SER A 211 -12.53 -33.86 16.98
N GLY A 212 -11.88 -33.06 16.13
CA GLY A 212 -10.83 -32.11 16.45
C GLY A 212 -11.23 -30.67 16.13
N LYS A 213 -10.35 -29.73 16.47
CA LYS A 213 -10.56 -28.30 16.21
C LYS A 213 -10.64 -28.04 14.69
N ALA A 214 -11.77 -27.55 14.20
CA ALA A 214 -11.93 -27.14 12.80
C ALA A 214 -11.14 -25.83 12.57
N ARG A 215 -10.48 -25.70 11.42
CA ARG A 215 -9.50 -24.62 11.19
C ARG A 215 -9.83 -23.70 10.02
N LYS A 216 -10.18 -24.26 8.86
CA LYS A 216 -10.41 -23.54 7.61
C LYS A 216 -11.39 -24.33 6.75
N ALA A 217 -12.11 -23.62 5.92
CA ALA A 217 -13.05 -24.16 4.95
C ALA A 217 -12.87 -23.44 3.60
N VAL A 218 -13.30 -24.08 2.51
CA VAL A 218 -13.44 -23.48 1.18
C VAL A 218 -14.71 -24.03 0.53
N ILE A 219 -15.38 -23.19 -0.26
CA ILE A 219 -16.60 -23.52 -1.00
C ILE A 219 -16.25 -23.55 -2.50
N ASP A 220 -16.52 -24.66 -3.18
CA ASP A 220 -16.36 -24.80 -4.64
C ASP A 220 -17.08 -26.07 -5.14
N ASP A 221 -17.20 -26.24 -6.45
CA ASP A 221 -17.81 -27.42 -7.11
C ASP A 221 -16.81 -28.58 -7.18
N PHE A 222 -16.74 -29.39 -6.12
CA PHE A 222 -15.77 -30.50 -6.05
C PHE A 222 -16.32 -31.83 -6.57
N ILE A 223 -17.64 -31.98 -6.62
CA ILE A 223 -18.33 -33.20 -7.02
C ILE A 223 -19.28 -32.86 -8.17
N PRO A 224 -18.82 -32.92 -9.42
CA PRO A 224 -19.59 -32.45 -10.59
C PRO A 224 -20.96 -33.13 -10.78
N GLU A 225 -21.19 -34.29 -10.16
CA GLU A 225 -22.48 -34.99 -10.18
C GLU A 225 -23.48 -34.48 -9.13
N LYS A 226 -23.09 -33.55 -8.27
CA LYS A 226 -23.93 -32.89 -7.27
C LYS A 226 -24.31 -31.49 -7.76
N GLU A 227 -25.42 -30.99 -7.23
CA GLU A 227 -25.95 -29.68 -7.60
C GLU A 227 -25.43 -28.63 -6.64
N GLY A 228 -24.92 -27.53 -7.20
CA GLY A 228 -24.34 -26.43 -6.43
C GLY A 228 -22.92 -26.73 -5.94
N ASN A 229 -22.37 -25.83 -5.13
CA ASN A 229 -21.04 -26.00 -4.57
C ASN A 229 -21.06 -26.89 -3.33
N GLU A 230 -19.91 -27.48 -3.05
CA GLU A 230 -19.60 -28.20 -1.82
C GLU A 230 -18.74 -27.38 -0.87
N LEU A 231 -18.72 -27.82 0.39
CA LEU A 231 -17.84 -27.31 1.41
C LEU A 231 -16.74 -28.32 1.74
N ALA A 232 -15.48 -27.97 1.49
CA ALA A 232 -14.33 -28.70 2.02
C ALA A 232 -13.88 -28.06 3.33
N ILE A 233 -13.60 -28.85 4.36
CA ILE A 233 -13.10 -28.38 5.66
C ILE A 233 -11.89 -29.18 6.12
N VAL A 234 -11.03 -28.54 6.90
CA VAL A 234 -9.92 -29.21 7.59
C VAL A 234 -9.90 -28.98 9.09
N ALA A 235 -9.43 -29.99 9.82
CA ALA A 235 -9.41 -30.00 11.28
C ALA A 235 -8.14 -30.63 11.87
N LYS A 236 -7.90 -30.36 13.17
CA LYS A 236 -6.80 -30.96 13.95
C LYS A 236 -6.88 -32.48 14.14
N SER A 237 -8.03 -33.09 13.83
CA SER A 237 -8.16 -34.54 13.75
C SER A 237 -7.35 -35.16 12.60
N GLY A 238 -6.87 -34.34 11.66
CA GLY A 238 -6.25 -34.79 10.41
C GLY A 238 -7.24 -34.96 9.27
N ASN A 239 -8.54 -34.76 9.51
CA ASN A 239 -9.56 -34.91 8.50
C ASN A 239 -9.55 -33.75 7.50
N LEU A 240 -9.72 -34.10 6.23
CA LEU A 240 -10.27 -33.26 5.18
C LEU A 240 -11.64 -33.86 4.84
N SER A 241 -12.70 -33.09 5.08
CA SER A 241 -14.08 -33.55 4.91
C SER A 241 -14.79 -32.71 3.86
N VAL A 242 -15.51 -33.35 2.94
CA VAL A 242 -16.29 -32.68 1.89
C VAL A 242 -17.79 -32.90 2.14
N ILE A 243 -18.49 -31.80 2.36
CA ILE A 243 -19.90 -31.73 2.74
C ILE A 243 -20.66 -31.13 1.55
N TYR A 244 -21.76 -31.77 1.17
CA TYR A 244 -22.61 -31.37 0.06
C TYR A 244 -24.07 -31.34 0.51
N ARG A 245 -24.93 -30.73 -0.29
CA ARG A 245 -26.37 -30.68 -0.03
C ARG A 245 -27.10 -31.67 -0.94
N GLU A 246 -28.02 -32.44 -0.36
CA GLU A 246 -28.86 -33.38 -1.13
C GLU A 246 -30.25 -33.43 -0.50
N GLU A 247 -31.28 -33.18 -1.32
CA GLU A 247 -32.69 -33.17 -0.90
C GLU A 247 -32.96 -32.24 0.31
N GLY A 248 -32.18 -31.15 0.44
CA GLY A 248 -32.27 -30.18 1.52
C GLY A 248 -31.49 -30.53 2.79
N ASP A 249 -30.90 -31.73 2.87
CA ASP A 249 -30.06 -32.17 3.98
C ASP A 249 -28.57 -31.98 3.67
N TRP A 250 -27.79 -31.70 4.72
CA TRP A 250 -26.33 -31.73 4.65
C TRP A 250 -25.84 -33.17 4.72
N ARG A 251 -25.16 -33.60 3.66
CA ARG A 251 -24.58 -34.91 3.53
C ARG A 251 -23.08 -34.80 3.49
N LEU A 252 -22.46 -35.77 4.13
CA LEU A 252 -21.02 -35.92 4.05
C LEU A 252 -20.75 -36.83 2.85
N SER A 253 -20.13 -36.31 1.78
CA SER A 253 -19.76 -37.09 0.57
C SER A 253 -18.92 -38.28 1.00
N SER A 254 -18.04 -38.00 1.95
CA SER A 254 -17.23 -39.01 2.58
C SER A 254 -16.68 -38.43 3.90
N SER A 255 -16.87 -39.11 5.04
CA SER A 255 -15.95 -38.99 6.18
C SER A 255 -14.83 -39.96 5.92
N TRP A 256 -14.06 -39.73 4.86
CA TRP A 256 -12.79 -40.41 4.80
C TRP A 256 -11.94 -39.78 5.89
N ASN A 257 -11.70 -40.61 6.91
CA ASN A 257 -10.60 -40.50 7.84
C ASN A 257 -9.35 -40.54 6.97
N PHE A 258 -9.05 -39.43 6.29
CA PHE A 258 -7.86 -39.26 5.51
C PHE A 258 -6.77 -39.49 6.52
N THR A 259 -6.23 -40.70 6.48
CA THR A 259 -5.18 -41.10 7.36
C THR A 259 -3.99 -40.43 6.70
N ILE A 260 -3.85 -39.11 6.92
CA ILE A 260 -2.52 -38.55 7.12
C ILE A 260 -1.82 -39.47 8.11
N ALA A 261 -2.50 -40.14 9.05
CA ALA A 261 -1.92 -41.26 9.80
C ALA A 261 -1.32 -42.45 9.00
N ALA A 262 -1.49 -42.56 7.66
CA ALA A 262 -0.74 -43.50 6.82
C ALA A 262 0.56 -42.91 6.26
N HIS A 263 0.70 -41.58 6.21
CA HIS A 263 1.84 -40.86 5.62
C HIS A 263 2.58 -39.91 6.58
N ASP A 264 1.86 -39.27 7.51
CA ASP A 264 2.35 -38.41 8.59
C ASP A 264 1.34 -38.30 9.79
N PRO A 265 1.28 -39.27 10.72
CA PRO A 265 0.28 -39.34 11.81
C PRO A 265 0.31 -38.21 12.83
N ASP A 266 1.32 -37.35 12.80
CA ASP A 266 1.54 -36.35 13.84
C ASP A 266 1.02 -34.94 13.48
N TRP A 267 0.60 -34.70 12.22
CA TRP A 267 0.30 -33.35 11.74
C TRP A 267 -1.04 -33.24 11.00
N GLY A 268 -1.96 -32.43 11.53
CA GLY A 268 -3.23 -32.10 10.86
C GLY A 268 -3.06 -31.07 9.73
N PHE A 269 -4.04 -31.01 8.83
CA PHE A 269 -4.14 -29.92 7.86
C PHE A 269 -4.30 -28.56 8.59
N ALA A 270 -3.58 -27.56 8.09
CA ALA A 270 -3.58 -26.20 8.60
C ALA A 270 -4.42 -25.25 7.74
N ARG A 271 -4.35 -25.41 6.41
CA ARG A 271 -5.03 -24.59 5.40
C ARG A 271 -5.44 -25.42 4.20
N ILE A 272 -6.43 -24.93 3.46
CA ILE A 272 -6.89 -25.48 2.20
C ILE A 272 -7.23 -24.35 1.23
N ALA A 273 -7.16 -24.66 -0.06
CA ALA A 273 -7.65 -23.85 -1.16
C ALA A 273 -8.26 -24.76 -2.24
N SER A 274 -9.05 -24.15 -3.13
CA SER A 274 -9.61 -24.79 -4.31
C SER A 274 -9.00 -24.18 -5.58
N GLY A 275 -8.89 -24.97 -6.65
CA GLY A 275 -8.56 -24.48 -7.98
C GLY A 275 -8.33 -25.60 -8.99
N ASP A 276 -8.03 -25.23 -10.23
CA ASP A 276 -7.67 -26.13 -11.34
C ASP A 276 -6.20 -25.89 -11.70
N ALA A 277 -5.28 -26.57 -11.02
CA ALA A 277 -3.83 -26.40 -11.21
C ALA A 277 -3.14 -27.67 -11.73
N ASP A 278 -3.90 -28.75 -11.87
CA ASP A 278 -3.38 -30.02 -12.36
C ASP A 278 -3.56 -30.16 -13.89
N GLY A 279 -4.32 -29.25 -14.52
CA GLY A 279 -4.56 -29.20 -15.96
C GLY A 279 -5.62 -30.20 -16.45
N ILE A 280 -6.33 -30.87 -15.53
CA ILE A 280 -7.50 -31.68 -15.80
C ILE A 280 -8.73 -30.86 -15.41
N PRO A 281 -9.68 -30.61 -16.34
CA PRO A 281 -10.86 -29.82 -16.02
C PRO A 281 -11.62 -30.35 -14.81
N GLY A 282 -11.78 -29.50 -13.80
CA GLY A 282 -12.39 -29.82 -12.52
C GLY A 282 -11.93 -28.82 -11.45
N LYS A 283 -12.45 -28.96 -10.24
CA LYS A 283 -11.91 -28.27 -9.06
C LYS A 283 -11.27 -29.29 -8.15
N GLU A 284 -10.02 -29.05 -7.79
CA GLU A 284 -9.29 -29.84 -6.83
C GLU A 284 -9.09 -29.08 -5.53
N ILE A 285 -8.82 -29.83 -4.47
CA ILE A 285 -8.52 -29.30 -3.15
C ILE A 285 -7.02 -29.45 -2.91
N TYR A 286 -6.38 -28.33 -2.57
CA TYR A 286 -4.97 -28.29 -2.19
C TYR A 286 -4.87 -28.02 -0.70
N GLY A 287 -4.25 -28.94 0.05
CA GLY A 287 -4.18 -28.87 1.51
C GLY A 287 -2.75 -28.79 2.03
N ALA A 288 -2.49 -27.79 2.87
CA ALA A 288 -1.21 -27.61 3.55
C ALA A 288 -1.26 -28.12 5.00
N THR A 289 -0.22 -28.80 5.47
CA THR A 289 -0.16 -29.38 6.84
C THR A 289 0.77 -28.63 7.78
N ASP A 290 0.57 -28.81 9.09
CA ASP A 290 1.52 -28.34 10.11
C ASP A 290 2.89 -29.05 10.00
N GLY A 291 2.98 -30.18 9.27
CA GLY A 291 4.22 -30.91 8.99
C GLY A 291 4.98 -30.37 7.76
N GLY A 292 4.47 -29.34 7.10
CA GLY A 292 5.11 -28.72 5.96
C GLY A 292 4.80 -29.37 4.62
N THR A 293 3.75 -30.18 4.53
CA THR A 293 3.39 -30.90 3.31
C THR A 293 2.25 -30.23 2.57
N VAL A 294 2.29 -30.20 1.22
CA VAL A 294 1.12 -29.89 0.38
C VAL A 294 0.61 -31.18 -0.28
N TYR A 295 -0.70 -31.40 -0.15
CA TYR A 295 -1.43 -32.47 -0.81
C TYR A 295 -2.33 -31.93 -1.91
N HIS A 296 -2.39 -32.65 -3.02
CA HIS A 296 -3.37 -32.50 -4.09
C HIS A 296 -4.47 -33.56 -3.88
N VAL A 297 -5.74 -33.15 -3.86
CA VAL A 297 -6.90 -34.02 -3.62
C VAL A 297 -7.97 -33.71 -4.66
N TRP A 298 -8.43 -34.71 -5.40
CA TRP A 298 -9.40 -34.51 -6.50
C TRP A 298 -10.46 -35.60 -6.54
N TYR A 299 -11.60 -35.29 -7.15
CA TYR A 299 -12.67 -36.26 -7.37
C TYR A 299 -12.57 -36.85 -8.77
N SER A 300 -12.53 -38.18 -8.87
CA SER A 300 -12.51 -38.87 -10.16
C SER A 300 -13.24 -40.19 -10.11
N SER A 301 -14.09 -40.43 -11.11
CA SER A 301 -14.78 -41.71 -11.32
C SER A 301 -15.55 -42.19 -10.08
N GLY A 302 -16.24 -41.28 -9.39
CA GLY A 302 -17.02 -41.61 -8.20
C GLY A 302 -16.21 -41.72 -6.91
N THR A 303 -14.90 -41.40 -6.93
CA THR A 303 -13.98 -41.60 -5.81
C THR A 303 -13.02 -40.44 -5.63
N TRP A 304 -12.69 -40.14 -4.38
CA TRP A 304 -11.63 -39.20 -4.05
C TRP A 304 -10.25 -39.83 -4.24
N GLN A 305 -9.35 -39.07 -4.81
CA GLN A 305 -7.95 -39.42 -5.06
C GLN A 305 -7.06 -38.38 -4.40
N SER A 306 -5.80 -38.74 -4.15
CA SER A 306 -4.86 -37.81 -3.54
C SER A 306 -3.40 -38.18 -3.76
N GLU A 307 -2.53 -37.19 -3.68
CA GLU A 307 -1.09 -37.38 -3.69
C GLU A 307 -0.37 -36.25 -2.92
N ARG A 308 0.86 -36.51 -2.47
CA ARG A 308 1.74 -35.48 -1.92
C ARG A 308 2.51 -34.83 -3.06
N ILE A 309 2.40 -33.51 -3.20
CA ILE A 309 3.03 -32.76 -4.30
C ILE A 309 4.23 -31.92 -3.87
N PHE A 310 4.32 -31.57 -2.58
CA PHE A 310 5.42 -30.76 -2.06
C PHE A 310 5.70 -31.00 -0.57
N GLN A 311 6.94 -30.75 -0.15
CA GLN A 311 7.40 -30.81 1.24
C GLN A 311 8.37 -29.65 1.54
N ASP A 312 7.96 -28.79 2.46
CA ASP A 312 8.77 -27.74 3.08
C ASP A 312 9.57 -28.30 4.28
N SER A 313 10.47 -27.49 4.83
CA SER A 313 11.25 -27.78 6.03
C SER A 313 10.53 -27.44 7.34
N ASP A 314 9.37 -26.78 7.29
CA ASP A 314 8.62 -26.29 8.45
C ASP A 314 7.12 -26.19 8.14
N SER A 315 6.28 -25.90 9.15
CA SER A 315 4.83 -25.83 9.03
C SER A 315 4.37 -24.86 7.95
N LEU A 316 3.43 -25.30 7.12
CA LEU A 316 2.77 -24.46 6.13
C LEU A 316 1.50 -23.85 6.73
N ARG A 317 1.35 -22.54 6.56
CA ARG A 317 0.23 -21.75 7.10
C ARG A 317 -0.57 -21.08 5.99
N GLY A 318 -0.28 -21.38 4.73
CA GLY A 318 -0.93 -20.86 3.56
C GLY A 318 -0.76 -21.79 2.37
N VAL A 319 -1.85 -22.03 1.65
CA VAL A 319 -1.86 -22.62 0.30
C VAL A 319 -2.95 -21.89 -0.48
N TRP A 320 -2.68 -21.54 -1.73
CA TRP A 320 -3.66 -20.92 -2.63
C TRP A 320 -3.38 -21.31 -4.08
N VAL A 321 -4.36 -21.12 -4.96
CA VAL A 321 -4.25 -21.42 -6.39
C VAL A 321 -4.51 -20.15 -7.19
N GLY A 322 -3.74 -19.91 -8.23
CA GLY A 322 -3.94 -18.79 -9.15
C GLY A 322 -2.94 -18.81 -10.30
N ASP A 323 -3.29 -18.19 -11.43
CA ASP A 323 -2.45 -18.08 -12.64
C ASP A 323 -1.61 -16.80 -12.54
N VAL A 324 -0.51 -16.86 -11.78
CA VAL A 324 0.31 -15.68 -11.44
C VAL A 324 1.57 -15.64 -12.31
N ASP A 325 2.18 -16.78 -12.64
CA ASP A 325 3.40 -16.82 -13.44
C ASP A 325 3.08 -16.93 -14.95
N PRO A 326 3.21 -15.85 -15.74
CA PRO A 326 2.95 -15.92 -17.17
C PRO A 326 3.92 -16.85 -17.94
N SER A 327 5.00 -17.34 -17.32
CA SER A 327 5.89 -18.34 -17.92
C SER A 327 5.44 -19.79 -17.72
N VAL A 328 4.47 -20.02 -16.84
CA VAL A 328 3.84 -21.31 -16.61
C VAL A 328 2.41 -21.28 -17.20
N PRO A 329 2.03 -22.26 -18.03
CA PRO A 329 0.68 -22.27 -18.59
C PRO A 329 -0.37 -22.64 -17.56
N GLY A 330 -1.27 -21.71 -17.25
CA GLY A 330 -2.45 -21.93 -16.41
C GLY A 330 -2.13 -21.85 -14.92
N PRO A 331 -3.12 -22.09 -14.04
CA PRO A 331 -2.98 -21.83 -12.62
C PRO A 331 -1.89 -22.66 -11.96
N GLU A 332 -1.14 -22.02 -11.06
CA GLU A 332 -0.18 -22.66 -10.17
C GLU A 332 -0.67 -22.68 -8.73
N ILE A 333 0.05 -23.43 -7.90
CA ILE A 333 -0.19 -23.53 -6.46
C ILE A 333 0.92 -22.77 -5.74
N TYR A 334 0.53 -21.93 -4.79
CA TYR A 334 1.46 -21.14 -3.99
C TYR A 334 1.33 -21.54 -2.53
N SER A 335 2.46 -21.78 -1.87
CA SER A 335 2.47 -22.13 -0.45
C SER A 335 3.45 -21.30 0.35
N PHE A 336 3.04 -20.94 1.57
CA PHE A 336 3.77 -20.06 2.48
C PHE A 336 3.59 -20.49 3.94
N GLY A 337 4.60 -20.26 4.78
CA GLY A 337 4.56 -20.71 6.17
C GLY A 337 5.78 -20.34 6.99
N TYR A 338 6.09 -21.17 7.99
CA TYR A 338 7.10 -20.88 9.01
C TYR A 338 8.55 -20.96 8.49
N SER A 339 8.76 -21.63 7.36
CA SER A 339 10.04 -21.60 6.62
C SER A 339 10.36 -20.22 6.03
N LYS A 340 9.37 -19.31 6.02
CA LYS A 340 9.39 -17.97 5.41
C LYS A 340 9.47 -17.96 3.89
N ARG A 341 9.42 -19.14 3.27
CA ARG A 341 9.52 -19.30 1.81
C ARG A 341 8.13 -19.22 1.21
N LEU A 342 7.95 -18.36 0.21
CA LEU A 342 6.86 -18.47 -0.74
C LEU A 342 7.33 -19.34 -1.89
N VAL A 343 6.66 -20.49 -2.06
CA VAL A 343 7.01 -21.49 -3.06
C VAL A 343 5.87 -21.60 -4.05
N GLU A 344 6.22 -21.48 -5.33
CA GLU A 344 5.37 -21.81 -6.47
C GLU A 344 5.54 -23.30 -6.78
N ILE A 345 4.42 -23.98 -7.05
CA ILE A 345 4.32 -25.39 -7.38
C ILE A 345 3.43 -25.51 -8.61
N TRP A 346 3.92 -26.11 -9.69
CA TRP A 346 3.19 -26.22 -10.95
C TRP A 346 3.37 -27.59 -11.60
N ARG A 347 2.53 -27.89 -12.60
CA ARG A 347 2.62 -29.14 -13.35
C ARG A 347 3.31 -28.91 -14.70
N GLU A 348 4.37 -29.66 -14.97
CA GLU A 348 5.09 -29.63 -16.25
C GLU A 348 5.42 -31.06 -16.69
N GLY A 349 5.05 -31.42 -17.92
CA GLY A 349 5.32 -32.75 -18.46
C GLY A 349 4.70 -33.90 -17.67
N GLY A 350 3.61 -33.64 -16.94
CA GLY A 350 2.94 -34.60 -16.05
C GLY A 350 3.55 -34.73 -14.66
N GLU A 351 4.62 -33.99 -14.35
CA GLU A 351 5.25 -33.98 -13.03
C GLU A 351 5.03 -32.65 -12.30
N TRP A 352 4.94 -32.72 -10.98
CA TRP A 352 4.96 -31.53 -10.13
C TRP A 352 6.39 -30.98 -10.01
N LYS A 353 6.54 -29.70 -10.32
CA LYS A 353 7.77 -28.91 -10.14
C LYS A 353 7.51 -27.85 -9.08
N ASN A 354 8.58 -27.31 -8.50
CA ASN A 354 8.47 -26.21 -7.54
C ASN A 354 9.72 -25.34 -7.54
N ARG A 355 9.56 -24.09 -7.11
CA ARG A 355 10.67 -23.15 -6.88
C ARG A 355 10.28 -22.11 -5.83
N GLU A 356 11.27 -21.64 -5.08
CA GLU A 356 11.11 -20.48 -4.19
C GLU A 356 11.10 -19.21 -5.05
N ILE A 357 10.03 -18.41 -4.94
CA ILE A 357 9.88 -17.15 -5.69
C ILE A 357 10.06 -15.92 -4.81
N PHE A 358 9.86 -16.06 -3.50
CA PHE A 358 10.05 -14.98 -2.53
C PHE A 358 10.38 -15.55 -1.15
N ARG A 359 11.05 -14.75 -0.32
CA ARG A 359 11.32 -15.08 1.07
C ARG A 359 11.04 -13.88 1.97
N ASP A 360 10.12 -14.06 2.90
CA ASP A 360 9.81 -13.03 3.89
C ASP A 360 10.88 -13.00 5.02
N SER A 361 11.01 -11.84 5.65
CA SER A 361 11.73 -11.62 6.89
C SER A 361 11.15 -12.40 8.08
N GLY A 362 9.82 -12.60 8.09
CA GLY A 362 9.06 -13.27 9.14
C GLY A 362 8.46 -14.61 8.73
N ARG A 363 7.94 -15.35 9.71
CA ARG A 363 7.14 -16.56 9.46
C ARG A 363 5.79 -16.17 8.86
N GLY A 364 5.26 -16.98 7.96
CA GLY A 364 3.95 -16.78 7.35
C GLY A 364 2.78 -17.25 8.20
N HIS A 365 1.59 -16.69 7.94
CA HIS A 365 0.34 -17.07 8.61
C HIS A 365 -0.86 -17.23 7.68
N GLU A 366 -0.91 -16.52 6.56
CA GLU A 366 -1.95 -16.63 5.53
C GLU A 366 -1.42 -16.15 4.16
N ILE A 367 -2.10 -16.55 3.08
CA ILE A 367 -1.85 -16.20 1.67
C ILE A 367 -3.17 -16.01 0.92
N ARG A 368 -3.22 -15.08 -0.03
CA ARG A 368 -4.29 -14.90 -1.02
C ARG A 368 -3.72 -14.58 -2.39
N ILE A 369 -4.51 -14.81 -3.43
CA ILE A 369 -4.19 -14.41 -4.81
C ILE A 369 -5.40 -13.68 -5.37
N ALA A 370 -5.19 -12.48 -5.90
CA ALA A 370 -6.20 -11.62 -6.49
C ALA A 370 -5.54 -10.59 -7.42
N ASP A 371 -6.30 -9.98 -8.32
CA ASP A 371 -5.82 -8.96 -9.27
C ASP A 371 -6.23 -7.58 -8.76
N ALA A 372 -5.49 -7.04 -7.79
CA ALA A 372 -5.87 -5.77 -7.14
C ALA A 372 -5.12 -4.56 -7.71
N ILE A 373 -4.00 -4.75 -8.44
CA ILE A 373 -3.25 -3.64 -9.03
C ILE A 373 -3.53 -3.56 -10.52
N GLU A 374 -4.25 -2.51 -10.91
CA GLU A 374 -4.41 -2.19 -12.32
C GLU A 374 -3.04 -2.07 -13.02
N ASN A 375 -2.86 -2.81 -14.12
CA ASN A 375 -1.67 -2.80 -15.00
C ASN A 375 -0.48 -3.67 -14.55
N VAL A 376 -0.67 -4.59 -13.60
CA VAL A 376 0.22 -5.75 -13.44
C VAL A 376 -0.29 -6.88 -14.34
N PRO A 377 0.59 -7.63 -15.03
CA PRO A 377 0.16 -8.80 -15.78
C PRO A 377 -0.30 -9.92 -14.85
N GLY A 378 -1.61 -10.17 -14.81
CA GLY A 378 -2.18 -11.24 -14.01
C GLY A 378 -2.30 -10.89 -12.52
N PRO A 379 -2.89 -11.79 -11.72
CA PRO A 379 -3.10 -11.59 -10.30
C PRO A 379 -1.80 -11.52 -9.51
N GLU A 380 -1.84 -10.85 -8.36
CA GLU A 380 -0.77 -10.82 -7.38
C GLU A 380 -1.01 -11.77 -6.21
N ILE A 381 0.08 -12.10 -5.51
CA ILE A 381 0.09 -12.89 -4.29
C ILE A 381 0.19 -11.94 -3.09
N TYR A 382 -0.69 -12.12 -2.12
CA TYR A 382 -0.72 -11.36 -0.87
C TYR A 382 -0.39 -12.28 0.29
N ILE A 383 0.67 -11.97 1.04
CA ILE A 383 1.08 -12.74 2.21
C ILE A 383 1.14 -11.89 3.46
N VAL A 384 0.85 -12.53 4.60
CA VAL A 384 0.90 -11.91 5.93
C VAL A 384 1.51 -12.85 6.96
N GLY A 385 1.97 -12.27 8.07
CA GLY A 385 2.43 -13.03 9.22
C GLY A 385 3.28 -12.23 10.19
N TYR A 386 4.31 -12.90 10.73
CA TYR A 386 5.18 -12.39 11.79
C TYR A 386 6.18 -11.33 11.33
N SER A 387 6.26 -11.05 10.02
CA SER A 387 6.97 -9.89 9.47
C SER A 387 6.25 -8.59 9.78
N ARG A 388 4.96 -8.68 10.17
CA ARG A 388 4.05 -7.54 10.39
C ARG A 388 3.72 -6.77 9.11
N ASN A 389 4.09 -7.31 7.96
CA ASN A 389 3.80 -6.72 6.67
C ASN A 389 2.67 -7.48 5.97
N ALA A 390 1.71 -6.75 5.42
CA ALA A 390 0.92 -7.23 4.30
C ALA A 390 1.73 -6.97 3.03
N THR A 391 2.25 -8.04 2.43
CA THR A 391 3.16 -7.95 1.28
C THR A 391 2.44 -8.42 0.03
N CYS A 392 2.41 -7.58 -0.99
CA CYS A 392 1.94 -7.89 -2.34
C CYS A 392 3.13 -8.30 -3.21
N ILE A 393 3.03 -9.39 -3.95
CA ILE A 393 4.08 -9.98 -4.79
C ILE A 393 3.47 -10.25 -6.16
N GLY A 394 4.02 -9.65 -7.20
CA GLY A 394 3.52 -9.78 -8.58
C GLY A 394 4.59 -10.28 -9.54
N SER A 395 4.16 -10.79 -10.70
CA SER A 395 5.04 -11.14 -11.82
C SER A 395 5.36 -9.90 -12.66
N TRP A 396 6.16 -9.00 -12.09
CA TRP A 396 6.60 -7.81 -12.80
C TRP A 396 7.52 -8.24 -13.95
N LEU A 397 7.24 -7.78 -15.17
CA LEU A 397 8.12 -7.98 -16.32
C LEU A 397 9.48 -7.30 -16.09
N SER A 398 10.40 -7.89 -15.33
CA SER A 398 11.78 -7.45 -15.28
C SER A 398 12.65 -8.53 -15.92
N GLY A 399 13.36 -8.17 -16.99
CA GLY A 399 14.07 -9.15 -17.81
C GLY A 399 14.72 -8.60 -19.07
N ALA A 400 14.15 -7.57 -19.70
CA ALA A 400 15.01 -6.68 -20.45
C ALA A 400 15.99 -6.07 -19.44
N SER A 401 17.27 -5.97 -19.77
CA SER A 401 18.08 -4.87 -19.26
C SER A 401 17.22 -3.62 -19.46
N ARG A 402 16.58 -3.14 -18.38
CA ARG A 402 15.67 -2.00 -18.45
C ARG A 402 16.57 -0.79 -18.62
N SER A 403 17.05 -0.57 -19.84
CA SER A 403 17.87 0.57 -20.17
C SER A 403 16.96 1.79 -20.16
N VAL A 404 16.85 2.44 -19.01
CA VAL A 404 16.41 3.83 -18.96
C VAL A 404 17.59 4.62 -19.53
N ASN A 405 17.45 5.02 -20.79
CA ASN A 405 18.41 5.93 -21.41
C ASN A 405 17.93 7.34 -21.14
N ILE A 406 18.73 8.07 -20.38
CA ILE A 406 18.52 9.49 -20.16
C ILE A 406 19.41 10.20 -21.18
N SER A 407 18.82 11.09 -21.99
CA SER A 407 19.60 12.04 -22.77
C SER A 407 19.33 13.43 -22.24
N LEU A 408 20.38 14.08 -21.78
CA LEU A 408 20.34 15.43 -21.23
C LEU A 408 20.98 16.40 -22.24
N GLN A 409 20.27 17.47 -22.59
CA GLN A 409 20.77 18.47 -23.53
C GLN A 409 20.47 19.88 -23.03
N ALA A 410 21.47 20.76 -23.08
CA ALA A 410 21.26 22.20 -22.88
C ALA A 410 20.51 22.80 -24.07
N VAL A 411 19.41 23.50 -23.78
CA VAL A 411 18.58 24.23 -24.75
C VAL A 411 19.08 25.67 -24.85
N SER A 412 19.31 26.32 -23.71
CA SER A 412 19.97 27.62 -23.61
C SER A 412 20.81 27.70 -22.34
N VAL A 413 21.93 28.42 -22.43
CA VAL A 413 22.81 28.73 -21.31
C VAL A 413 23.11 30.22 -21.39
N GLU A 414 22.64 30.95 -20.40
CA GLU A 414 22.78 32.40 -20.26
C GLU A 414 23.65 32.71 -19.04
N GLU A 415 23.97 34.00 -18.84
CA GLU A 415 24.87 34.46 -17.78
C GLU A 415 24.29 34.23 -16.37
N ASP A 416 22.97 34.17 -16.23
CA ASP A 416 22.22 34.08 -14.97
C ASP A 416 21.31 32.83 -14.86
N GLY A 417 21.25 32.00 -15.89
CA GLY A 417 20.47 30.77 -15.85
C GLY A 417 20.68 29.86 -17.05
N ALA A 418 20.24 28.62 -16.91
CA ALA A 418 20.27 27.63 -17.98
C ALA A 418 18.95 26.86 -18.06
N HIS A 419 18.53 26.59 -19.29
CA HIS A 419 17.40 25.74 -19.59
C HIS A 419 17.91 24.47 -20.26
N LEU A 420 17.65 23.32 -19.63
CA LEU A 420 17.98 22.01 -20.16
C LEU A 420 16.70 21.23 -20.42
N LYS A 421 16.76 20.39 -21.45
CA LYS A 421 15.73 19.42 -21.75
C LYS A 421 16.31 18.04 -21.56
N ALA A 422 15.61 17.21 -20.79
CA ALA A 422 15.92 15.79 -20.69
C ALA A 422 14.84 14.97 -21.37
N THR A 423 15.27 14.06 -22.25
CA THR A 423 14.41 13.01 -22.81
C THR A 423 14.77 11.73 -22.10
N ILE A 424 13.78 11.10 -21.46
CA ILE A 424 13.96 9.85 -20.74
C ILE A 424 13.22 8.77 -21.53
N VAL A 425 14.01 7.90 -22.17
CA VAL A 425 13.50 6.81 -23.00
C VAL A 425 13.79 5.50 -22.30
N GLY A 426 12.72 4.82 -21.90
CA GLY A 426 12.74 3.44 -21.46
C GLY A 426 11.54 2.71 -22.07
N GLU A 427 11.48 1.40 -21.85
CA GLU A 427 10.23 0.67 -22.09
C GLU A 427 9.11 1.31 -21.26
N PRO A 428 7.87 1.40 -21.78
CA PRO A 428 6.76 1.99 -21.04
C PRO A 428 6.60 1.26 -19.71
N LEU A 429 6.94 1.95 -18.61
CA LEU A 429 6.71 1.42 -17.28
C LEU A 429 5.24 1.59 -16.96
N PRO A 430 4.59 0.64 -16.27
CA PRO A 430 3.29 0.89 -15.63
C PRO A 430 3.40 1.87 -14.45
N MET A 431 4.63 2.10 -13.95
CA MET A 431 4.96 2.91 -12.78
C MET A 431 5.68 4.22 -13.15
N LYS A 432 5.39 5.31 -12.41
CA LYS A 432 6.06 6.62 -12.56
C LYS A 432 7.54 6.50 -12.14
N VAL A 433 8.40 7.30 -12.76
CA VAL A 433 9.82 7.44 -12.39
C VAL A 433 9.97 8.72 -11.58
N ALA A 434 10.55 8.61 -10.37
CA ALA A 434 10.92 9.75 -9.55
C ALA A 434 12.24 10.36 -10.05
N LEU A 435 12.29 11.69 -10.12
CA LEU A 435 13.40 12.45 -10.69
C LEU A 435 14.04 13.37 -9.65
N SER A 436 15.37 13.43 -9.64
CA SER A 436 16.14 14.43 -8.88
C SER A 436 17.27 14.98 -9.74
N VAL A 437 17.61 16.25 -9.55
CA VAL A 437 18.70 16.92 -10.28
C VAL A 437 19.66 17.55 -9.29
N GLU A 438 20.94 17.33 -9.53
CA GLU A 438 22.04 17.93 -8.80
C GLU A 438 22.88 18.81 -9.74
N CYS A 439 23.31 19.96 -9.23
CA CYS A 439 24.20 20.88 -9.93
C CYS A 439 25.41 21.14 -9.01
N ASP A 440 26.62 21.00 -9.52
CA ASP A 440 27.87 21.22 -8.75
C ASP A 440 28.19 22.70 -8.52
N LEU A 441 27.40 23.60 -9.10
CA LEU A 441 27.56 25.04 -8.96
C LEU A 441 26.99 25.54 -7.64
N SER A 442 27.85 26.05 -6.75
CA SER A 442 27.44 26.56 -5.45
C SER A 442 26.40 27.69 -5.58
N GLY A 443 25.28 27.57 -4.86
CA GLY A 443 24.23 28.59 -4.84
C GLY A 443 23.29 28.57 -6.04
N SER A 444 23.37 27.57 -6.93
CA SER A 444 22.38 27.40 -7.98
C SER A 444 21.07 26.83 -7.43
N GLU A 445 19.92 27.37 -7.87
CA GLU A 445 18.63 26.74 -7.62
C GLU A 445 18.23 25.89 -8.83
N VAL A 446 17.58 24.76 -8.55
CA VAL A 446 17.14 23.82 -9.58
C VAL A 446 15.64 23.64 -9.48
N SER A 447 14.95 23.75 -10.60
CA SER A 447 13.53 23.44 -10.69
C SER A 447 13.25 22.50 -11.87
N LEU A 448 12.28 21.61 -11.65
CA LEU A 448 11.85 20.57 -12.56
C LEU A 448 10.41 20.87 -12.99
N SER A 449 10.08 20.70 -14.28
CA SER A 449 8.69 20.82 -14.71
C SER A 449 7.79 19.71 -14.16
N SER A 450 8.37 18.59 -13.70
CA SER A 450 7.69 17.54 -12.92
C SER A 450 8.68 16.71 -12.10
N TYR A 451 8.33 16.29 -10.89
CA TYR A 451 9.17 15.38 -10.10
C TYR A 451 8.91 13.89 -10.42
N TYR A 452 7.87 13.62 -11.22
CA TYR A 452 7.46 12.28 -11.63
C TYR A 452 7.16 12.23 -13.12
N LEU A 453 7.57 11.15 -13.80
CA LEU A 453 7.39 11.01 -15.24
C LEU A 453 6.92 9.60 -15.61
N GLN A 454 5.93 9.50 -16.51
CA GLN A 454 5.60 8.24 -17.19
C GLN A 454 6.53 8.06 -18.40
N LEU A 455 7.12 6.87 -18.56
CA LEU A 455 8.02 6.61 -19.68
C LEU A 455 7.27 6.14 -20.95
N PRO A 456 7.77 6.48 -22.15
CA PRO A 456 8.80 7.49 -22.40
C PRO A 456 8.25 8.92 -22.22
N GLY A 457 9.09 9.85 -21.79
CA GLY A 457 8.66 11.22 -21.55
C GLY A 457 9.78 12.24 -21.64
N GLU A 458 9.39 13.51 -21.64
CA GLU A 458 10.31 14.65 -21.65
C GLU A 458 10.07 15.51 -20.41
N ILE A 459 11.15 16.10 -19.91
CA ILE A 459 11.12 17.02 -18.79
C ILE A 459 12.00 18.24 -19.06
N GLU A 460 11.55 19.39 -18.59
CA GLU A 460 12.32 20.63 -18.62
C GLU A 460 12.96 20.87 -17.25
N ILE A 461 14.24 21.22 -17.26
CA ILE A 461 15.05 21.54 -16.08
C ILE A 461 15.47 23.00 -16.21
N TYR A 462 15.16 23.80 -15.20
CA TYR A 462 15.55 25.20 -15.13
C TYR A 462 16.52 25.41 -13.98
N LEU A 463 17.66 26.03 -14.30
CA LEU A 463 18.72 26.39 -13.37
C LEU A 463 18.80 27.91 -13.29
N SER A 464 18.85 28.45 -12.09
CA SER A 464 19.20 29.85 -11.83
C SER A 464 20.53 29.91 -11.07
N TYR A 465 21.40 30.84 -11.46
CA TYR A 465 22.70 31.03 -10.82
C TYR A 465 23.22 32.47 -11.01
N SER A 466 24.07 32.96 -10.11
CA SER A 466 24.56 34.35 -10.20
C SER A 466 25.60 34.54 -11.31
N PRO A 467 25.56 35.63 -12.11
CA PRO A 467 26.56 35.91 -13.14
C PRO A 467 27.99 35.96 -12.61
N SER A 468 28.94 35.50 -13.42
CA SER A 468 30.37 35.49 -13.11
C SER A 468 31.16 36.41 -14.04
N THR A 469 32.15 37.09 -13.49
CA THR A 469 33.10 37.92 -14.27
C THR A 469 34.06 37.08 -15.13
N GLN A 470 34.13 35.77 -14.89
CA GLN A 470 34.88 34.80 -15.70
C GLN A 470 33.97 33.66 -16.18
N PRO A 471 34.20 33.12 -17.40
CA PRO A 471 33.52 31.91 -17.84
C PRO A 471 33.76 30.77 -16.85
N ARG A 472 32.75 29.96 -16.61
CA ARG A 472 32.83 28.78 -15.73
C ARG A 472 32.06 27.62 -16.31
N THR A 473 32.37 26.42 -15.85
CA THR A 473 31.66 25.19 -16.21
C THR A 473 30.84 24.73 -15.02
N ALA A 474 29.69 24.12 -15.28
CA ALA A 474 28.88 23.44 -14.27
C ALA A 474 28.49 22.05 -14.79
N THR A 475 28.55 21.05 -13.91
CA THR A 475 28.09 19.69 -14.16
C THR A 475 26.69 19.52 -13.59
N ILE A 476 25.76 19.11 -14.43
CA ILE A 476 24.37 18.83 -14.03
C ILE A 476 24.14 17.34 -14.17
N THR A 477 23.71 16.71 -13.08
CA THR A 477 23.41 15.28 -13.02
C THR A 477 21.92 15.09 -12.78
N LEU A 478 21.23 14.47 -13.73
CA LEU A 478 19.85 14.02 -13.58
C LEU A 478 19.87 12.57 -13.13
N SER A 479 19.17 12.29 -12.03
CA SER A 479 18.94 10.94 -11.52
C SER A 479 17.48 10.56 -11.69
N ALA A 480 17.26 9.33 -12.14
CA ALA A 480 15.94 8.75 -12.35
C ALA A 480 15.85 7.41 -11.60
N SER A 481 14.84 7.28 -10.75
CA SER A 481 14.58 6.05 -9.98
C SER A 481 13.13 5.61 -10.19
N PRO A 482 12.88 4.39 -10.72
CA PRO A 482 11.53 3.84 -10.72
C PRO A 482 10.99 3.76 -9.29
N VAL A 483 9.78 4.26 -9.05
CA VAL A 483 9.18 4.27 -7.71
C VAL A 483 9.08 2.83 -7.18
N GLY A 484 9.60 2.60 -5.97
CA GLY A 484 9.66 1.27 -5.36
C GLY A 484 10.87 0.42 -5.75
N SER A 485 11.73 0.89 -6.66
CA SER A 485 12.97 0.20 -7.03
C SER A 485 14.19 0.76 -6.30
N THR A 486 15.21 -0.09 -6.12
CA THR A 486 16.56 0.32 -5.71
C THR A 486 17.46 0.70 -6.90
N ALA A 487 16.99 0.50 -8.14
CA ALA A 487 17.73 0.86 -9.34
C ALA A 487 17.75 2.38 -9.55
N MET A 488 18.94 2.93 -9.77
CA MET A 488 19.16 4.35 -10.05
C MET A 488 19.88 4.51 -11.38
N TYR A 489 19.33 5.35 -12.26
CA TYR A 489 19.91 5.68 -13.55
C TYR A 489 20.32 7.15 -13.51
N THR A 490 21.55 7.46 -13.92
CA THR A 490 22.09 8.82 -13.89
C THR A 490 22.67 9.19 -15.24
N GLU A 491 22.50 10.45 -15.63
CA GLU A 491 23.19 11.05 -16.78
C GLU A 491 23.63 12.46 -16.40
N SER A 492 24.85 12.81 -16.80
CA SER A 492 25.44 14.11 -16.51
C SER A 492 25.79 14.84 -17.79
N THR A 493 25.57 16.15 -17.81
CA THR A 493 26.10 17.05 -18.86
C THR A 493 26.86 18.19 -18.24
N GLU A 494 27.92 18.63 -18.91
CA GLU A 494 28.58 19.89 -18.60
C GLU A 494 27.93 21.02 -19.42
N ILE A 495 27.78 22.19 -18.81
CA ILE A 495 27.41 23.44 -19.49
C ILE A 495 28.52 24.46 -19.33
N GLU A 496 28.77 25.22 -20.41
CA GLU A 496 29.68 26.37 -20.38
C GLU A 496 28.87 27.64 -20.12
N ILE A 497 29.06 28.23 -18.93
CA ILE A 497 28.40 29.47 -18.54
C ILE A 497 29.23 30.65 -19.07
N PRO A 498 28.66 31.49 -19.95
CA PRO A 498 29.37 32.64 -20.47
C PRO A 498 29.69 33.64 -19.37
N LYS A 499 30.74 34.45 -19.58
CA LYS A 499 30.96 35.61 -18.71
C LYS A 499 29.75 36.54 -18.79
N GLY A 500 29.31 37.06 -17.65
CA GLY A 500 28.22 38.02 -17.61
C GLY A 500 28.70 39.47 -17.54
N GLU A 501 27.87 40.41 -18.02
CA GLU A 501 28.07 41.84 -17.73
C GLU A 501 27.66 42.12 -16.29
N VAL A 502 28.65 42.02 -15.39
CA VAL A 502 28.48 42.52 -14.02
C VAL A 502 28.55 44.04 -14.11
N ASP A 503 27.39 44.70 -14.01
CA ASP A 503 27.30 46.16 -13.95
C ASP A 503 28.24 46.66 -12.84
N THR A 504 29.36 47.28 -13.23
CA THR A 504 30.33 47.83 -12.29
C THR A 504 29.79 49.13 -11.74
N ILE A 505 28.87 49.03 -10.78
CA ILE A 505 28.56 50.08 -9.83
C ILE A 505 29.73 50.09 -8.82
N PRO A 506 30.24 51.26 -8.38
CA PRO A 506 31.18 51.32 -7.25
C PRO A 506 30.55 50.59 -6.04
N PRO A 507 31.32 50.14 -5.03
CA PRO A 507 30.74 49.41 -3.91
C PRO A 507 29.79 50.32 -3.12
N GLU A 508 28.54 50.38 -3.55
CA GLU A 508 27.41 50.68 -2.71
C GLU A 508 27.22 49.44 -1.85
N VAL A 509 27.39 49.65 -0.55
CA VAL A 509 27.03 48.69 0.47
C VAL A 509 25.51 48.55 0.43
N GLU A 510 25.00 47.66 -0.42
CA GLU A 510 23.68 47.04 -0.33
C GLU A 510 23.90 45.55 -0.02
N GLY A 511 23.14 44.87 0.85
CA GLY A 511 21.87 45.23 1.45
C GLY A 511 21.80 44.84 2.93
N THR A 512 20.91 45.51 3.65
CA THR A 512 20.43 45.04 4.95
C THR A 512 19.94 43.59 4.82
N PRO A 513 20.44 42.64 5.63
CA PRO A 513 19.97 41.27 5.61
C PRO A 513 18.46 41.20 5.85
N GLU A 514 17.79 40.28 5.17
CA GLU A 514 16.36 40.06 5.39
C GLU A 514 16.15 39.27 6.68
N VAL A 515 15.34 39.83 7.59
CA VAL A 515 15.01 39.19 8.86
C VAL A 515 13.57 38.70 8.82
N ASN A 516 13.39 37.39 8.91
CA ASN A 516 12.08 36.73 8.99
C ASN A 516 11.89 36.14 10.39
N THR A 517 10.78 36.47 11.04
CA THR A 517 10.44 35.97 12.37
C THR A 517 9.32 34.94 12.27
N ARG A 518 9.59 33.73 12.76
CA ARG A 518 8.61 32.65 12.95
C ARG A 518 8.40 32.44 14.45
N VAL A 519 7.37 31.68 14.84
CA VAL A 519 7.09 31.43 16.26
C VAL A 519 8.28 30.71 16.90
N GLY A 520 9.05 31.43 17.72
CA GLY A 520 10.22 30.90 18.44
C GLY A 520 11.54 30.87 17.66
N GLU A 521 11.58 31.42 16.43
CA GLU A 521 12.76 31.38 15.55
C GLU A 521 12.92 32.71 14.79
N ILE A 522 14.17 33.18 14.63
CA ILE A 522 14.54 34.33 13.81
C ILE A 522 15.50 33.84 12.73
N ILE A 523 15.20 34.11 11.46
CA ILE A 523 16.04 33.74 10.33
C ILE A 523 16.56 35.02 9.69
N ILE A 524 17.88 35.16 9.60
CA ILE A 524 18.58 36.28 8.97
C ILE A 524 19.21 35.74 7.69
N THR A 525 18.83 36.30 6.55
CA THR A 525 19.35 35.87 5.24
C THR A 525 20.28 36.94 4.68
N PHE A 526 21.52 36.56 4.40
CA PHE A 526 22.52 37.41 3.78
C PHE A 526 22.55 37.20 2.27
N SER A 527 23.17 38.13 1.54
CA SER A 527 23.28 38.07 0.07
C SER A 527 24.15 36.91 -0.42
N GLU A 528 25.01 36.34 0.44
CA GLU A 528 25.90 35.22 0.12
C GLU A 528 26.06 34.27 1.30
N ASN A 529 26.69 33.11 1.07
CA ASN A 529 26.99 32.14 2.12
C ASN A 529 27.91 32.72 3.18
N ILE A 530 27.52 32.54 4.45
CA ILE A 530 28.23 33.14 5.58
C ILE A 530 29.14 32.14 6.29
N SER A 531 30.25 32.64 6.82
CA SER A 531 31.20 31.85 7.59
C SER A 531 30.65 31.60 8.99
N GLU A 532 30.40 30.33 9.32
CA GLU A 532 30.01 29.88 10.68
C GLU A 532 30.98 30.42 11.74
N SER A 533 32.29 30.40 11.45
CA SER A 533 33.31 30.92 12.35
C SER A 533 33.22 32.43 12.60
N SER A 534 32.71 33.21 11.64
CA SER A 534 32.50 34.66 11.80
C SER A 534 31.30 34.94 12.70
N VAL A 535 30.23 34.14 12.57
CA VAL A 535 29.04 34.20 13.42
C VAL A 535 29.39 33.82 14.87
N GLU A 536 30.15 32.74 15.06
CA GLU A 536 30.61 32.31 16.39
C GLU A 536 31.39 33.42 17.09
N ARG A 537 32.39 34.01 16.42
CA ARG A 537 33.14 35.18 16.93
C ARG A 537 32.24 36.38 17.21
N GLY A 538 31.22 36.59 16.38
CA GLY A 538 30.24 37.67 16.54
C GLY A 538 29.39 37.49 17.78
N VAL A 539 28.89 36.27 18.05
CA VAL A 539 28.07 35.94 19.22
C VAL A 539 28.90 35.99 20.50
N GLU A 540 30.06 35.32 20.55
CA GLU A 540 30.95 35.31 21.72
C GLU A 540 31.53 36.71 22.03
N GLY A 541 31.85 37.46 20.98
CA GLY A 541 32.36 38.83 21.07
C GLY A 541 31.28 39.88 21.40
N GLY A 542 30.01 39.48 21.49
CA GLY A 542 28.89 40.37 21.81
C GLY A 542 28.56 41.37 20.71
N LYS A 543 28.90 41.06 19.46
CA LYS A 543 28.57 41.81 18.25
C LYS A 543 27.28 41.33 17.57
N ILE A 544 26.88 40.09 17.84
CA ILE A 544 25.58 39.53 17.45
C ILE A 544 24.80 39.23 18.73
N TYR A 545 23.74 39.97 19.00
CA TYR A 545 22.93 39.77 20.21
C TYR A 545 21.50 40.28 20.08
N LEU A 546 20.62 39.78 20.94
CA LEU A 546 19.24 40.22 21.09
C LEU A 546 19.11 41.02 22.39
N GLU A 547 18.56 42.23 22.31
CA GLU A 547 18.33 43.12 23.46
C GLU A 547 16.86 43.48 23.59
N GLY A 548 16.29 43.23 24.77
CA GLY A 548 14.97 43.69 25.15
C GLY A 548 15.02 44.73 26.26
N LYS A 549 13.85 45.24 26.66
CA LYS A 549 13.73 46.25 27.72
C LYS A 549 14.38 45.84 29.06
N GLU A 550 14.41 44.55 29.38
CA GLU A 550 14.89 44.02 30.66
C GLU A 550 16.34 43.49 30.59
N GLY A 551 16.98 43.52 29.41
CA GLY A 551 18.35 43.05 29.21
C GLY A 551 18.55 42.22 27.94
N ARG A 552 19.68 41.52 27.86
CA ARG A 552 20.02 40.65 26.73
C ARG A 552 19.39 39.27 26.86
N TYR A 553 18.97 38.72 25.73
CA TYR A 553 18.49 37.34 25.65
C TYR A 553 19.66 36.37 25.41
N ASN A 554 19.53 35.17 25.96
CA ASN A 554 20.28 33.99 25.54
C ASN A 554 19.57 33.35 24.35
N PHE A 555 20.31 32.70 23.45
CA PHE A 555 19.75 32.00 22.30
C PHE A 555 20.71 30.92 21.79
N SER A 556 20.18 29.97 21.03
CA SER A 556 20.94 29.03 20.21
C SER A 556 20.94 29.51 18.75
N TRP A 557 21.91 29.08 17.96
CA TRP A 557 22.02 29.49 16.56
C TRP A 557 22.60 28.38 15.66
N GLU A 558 22.25 28.43 14.37
CA GLU A 558 22.82 27.56 13.32
C GLU A 558 23.03 28.36 12.02
N VAL A 559 24.02 27.96 11.22
CA VAL A 559 24.30 28.53 9.89
C VAL A 559 23.95 27.51 8.80
N GLN A 560 23.14 27.90 7.82
CA GLN A 560 22.76 27.09 6.67
C GLN A 560 22.93 27.92 5.40
N GLY A 561 24.08 27.77 4.72
CA GLY A 561 24.40 28.56 3.54
C GLY A 561 24.49 30.05 3.86
N SER A 562 23.57 30.84 3.30
CA SER A 562 23.46 32.28 3.54
C SER A 562 22.57 32.67 4.73
N ALA A 563 21.97 31.68 5.42
CA ALA A 563 21.04 31.92 6.52
C ALA A 563 21.71 31.71 7.89
N LEU A 564 21.56 32.69 8.78
CA LEU A 564 21.76 32.56 10.22
C LEU A 564 20.40 32.38 10.89
N ARG A 565 20.18 31.23 11.52
CA ARG A 565 18.98 30.96 12.31
C ARG A 565 19.28 31.10 13.78
N ILE A 566 18.37 31.75 14.50
CA ILE A 566 18.42 31.96 15.94
C ILE A 566 17.15 31.35 16.55
N TYR A 567 17.30 30.45 17.52
CA TYR A 567 16.21 29.70 18.16
C TYR A 567 16.47 29.51 19.66
N ASP A 568 15.50 28.91 20.39
CA ASP A 568 15.58 28.71 21.85
C ASP A 568 15.88 29.99 22.65
N VAL A 569 15.28 31.11 22.23
CA VAL A 569 15.51 32.42 22.87
C VAL A 569 14.99 32.43 24.31
N GLU A 570 15.80 32.88 25.28
CA GLU A 570 15.49 32.87 26.71
C GLU A 570 15.98 34.14 27.42
N MET A 571 15.18 34.69 28.34
CA MET A 571 15.60 35.78 29.24
C MET A 571 15.20 35.48 30.68
N GLY A 572 16.19 35.45 31.59
CA GLY A 572 15.96 35.30 33.03
C GLY A 572 15.21 34.03 33.45
N GLY A 573 15.38 32.91 32.76
CA GLY A 573 14.67 31.65 33.06
C GLY A 573 13.40 31.40 32.23
N ARG A 574 13.03 32.33 31.34
CA ARG A 574 11.79 32.28 30.55
C ARG A 574 12.08 32.12 29.06
N LYS A 575 11.49 31.09 28.44
CA LYS A 575 11.56 30.84 26.99
C LYS A 575 10.61 31.75 26.21
N GLY A 576 11.10 32.28 25.08
CA GLY A 576 10.36 33.04 24.08
C GLY A 576 10.12 34.51 24.42
N PHE A 577 9.51 35.23 23.47
CA PHE A 577 9.12 36.63 23.60
C PHE A 577 7.72 36.78 24.22
N LYS A 578 7.45 37.91 24.89
CA LYS A 578 6.10 38.28 25.31
C LYS A 578 5.47 39.24 24.28
N GLU A 579 4.18 39.11 24.08
CA GLU A 579 3.39 40.07 23.29
C GLU A 579 3.61 41.51 23.79
N GLY A 580 3.98 42.39 22.87
CA GLY A 580 4.32 43.79 23.15
C GLY A 580 5.77 44.03 23.56
N ASP A 581 6.63 43.00 23.60
CA ASP A 581 8.07 43.20 23.77
C ASP A 581 8.65 43.94 22.56
N ARG A 582 9.49 44.93 22.85
CA ARG A 582 10.41 45.52 21.88
C ARG A 582 11.75 44.82 22.02
N VAL A 583 12.10 44.02 21.03
CA VAL A 583 13.38 43.32 20.96
C VAL A 583 14.15 43.86 19.77
N VAL A 584 15.41 44.22 19.98
CA VAL A 584 16.31 44.68 18.92
C VAL A 584 17.36 43.61 18.72
N LEU A 585 17.47 43.15 17.48
CA LEU A 585 18.57 42.29 17.02
C LEU A 585 19.70 43.20 16.55
N HIS A 586 20.90 43.01 17.11
CA HIS A 586 22.12 43.66 16.66
C HIS A 586 22.97 42.62 15.93
N VAL A 587 23.46 42.96 14.74
CA VAL A 587 24.34 42.09 13.94
C VAL A 587 25.50 42.91 13.39
N GLU A 588 26.72 42.50 13.73
CA GLU A 588 27.95 43.08 13.22
C GLU A 588 29.03 42.00 13.06
N GLY A 589 29.83 42.11 12.00
CA GLY A 589 31.05 41.31 11.81
C GLY A 589 30.83 39.92 11.20
N VAL A 590 29.71 39.73 10.51
CA VAL A 590 29.46 38.54 9.68
C VAL A 590 30.29 38.66 8.41
N GLU A 591 31.01 37.58 8.06
CA GLU A 591 31.86 37.48 6.87
C GLU A 591 31.35 36.36 5.95
N ASP A 592 31.61 36.46 4.66
CA ASP A 592 31.38 35.36 3.71
C ASP A 592 32.40 34.23 3.93
N LEU A 593 32.28 33.16 3.14
CA LEU A 593 33.26 32.06 3.15
C LEU A 593 34.68 32.48 2.73
N SER A 594 34.84 33.65 2.09
CA SER A 594 36.14 34.20 1.65
C SER A 594 36.74 35.20 2.65
N GLY A 595 36.05 35.52 3.75
CA GLY A 595 36.48 36.49 4.76
C GLY A 595 36.14 37.96 4.44
N ASN A 596 35.28 38.23 3.45
CA ASN A 596 34.80 39.58 3.16
C ASN A 596 33.61 39.93 4.07
N PRO A 597 33.50 41.17 4.56
CA PRO A 597 32.38 41.58 5.43
C PRO A 597 31.05 41.61 4.66
N MET A 598 30.02 40.98 5.22
CA MET A 598 28.72 40.75 4.57
C MET A 598 27.65 41.78 4.88
N ALA A 599 27.85 42.59 5.93
CA ALA A 599 26.95 43.68 6.27
C ALA A 599 27.69 44.75 7.07
N ALA A 600 27.29 46.01 6.89
CA ALA A 600 27.56 47.04 7.88
C ALA A 600 26.83 46.71 9.19
N PRO A 601 27.29 47.19 10.37
CA PRO A 601 26.56 47.03 11.61
C PRO A 601 25.11 47.48 11.43
N TYR A 602 24.15 46.60 11.68
CA TYR A 602 22.73 46.94 11.53
C TYR A 602 21.91 46.41 12.69
N GLU A 603 20.85 47.16 12.99
CA GLU A 603 19.90 46.86 14.07
C GLU A 603 18.52 46.62 13.46
N HIS A 604 17.83 45.57 13.92
CA HIS A 604 16.49 45.24 13.48
C HIS A 604 15.54 45.16 14.67
N GLU A 605 14.53 46.05 14.71
CA GLU A 605 13.46 45.99 15.72
C GLU A 605 12.47 44.87 15.36
N ILE A 606 12.47 43.81 16.16
CA ILE A 606 11.53 42.70 16.07
C ILE A 606 10.22 43.14 16.72
N LYS A 607 9.18 43.31 15.91
CA LYS A 607 7.82 43.52 16.40
C LYS A 607 7.23 42.18 16.82
N VAL A 608 7.16 41.95 18.13
CA VAL A 608 6.43 40.82 18.70
C VAL A 608 4.93 41.14 18.64
N GLY A 609 4.37 40.96 17.45
CA GLY A 609 2.95 41.13 17.20
C GLY A 609 2.16 40.12 18.03
N GLY A 610 1.07 40.58 18.64
CA GLY A 610 0.03 39.68 19.10
C GLY A 610 -0.37 38.82 17.93
N VAL A 611 -0.03 37.53 18.01
CA VAL A 611 -0.68 36.54 17.19
C VAL A 611 -2.14 36.66 17.63
N GLU A 612 -3.01 37.17 16.76
CA GLU A 612 -4.38 36.69 16.79
C GLU A 612 -4.21 35.18 16.76
N GLU A 613 -4.39 34.54 17.92
CA GLU A 613 -4.55 33.09 17.98
C GLU A 613 -5.45 32.75 16.79
N PRO A 614 -5.07 31.84 15.87
CA PRO A 614 -6.03 31.34 14.91
C PRO A 614 -7.20 30.92 15.76
N ALA A 615 -8.32 31.64 15.63
CA ALA A 615 -9.37 31.62 16.64
C ALA A 615 -9.60 30.16 16.99
N PRO A 616 -9.36 29.74 18.25
CA PRO A 616 -9.23 28.33 18.60
C PRO A 616 -10.39 27.60 17.96
N ALA A 617 -10.24 26.40 17.42
CA ALA A 617 -11.30 25.70 16.65
C ALA A 617 -12.72 25.84 17.26
N TYR A 618 -12.81 26.07 18.57
CA TYR A 618 -13.94 26.64 19.32
C TYR A 618 -14.64 27.90 18.78
N ALA A 619 -14.01 28.90 18.15
CA ALA A 619 -14.67 30.09 17.61
C ALA A 619 -15.42 29.78 16.31
N TYR A 620 -14.85 28.94 15.45
CA TYR A 620 -15.57 28.35 14.32
C TYR A 620 -16.66 27.39 14.82
N LEU A 621 -16.42 26.64 15.89
CA LEU A 621 -17.44 25.81 16.53
C LEU A 621 -18.57 26.66 17.16
N ILE A 622 -18.25 27.79 17.79
CA ILE A 622 -19.23 28.73 18.37
C ILE A 622 -19.99 29.44 17.26
N LEU A 623 -19.34 29.79 16.14
CA LEU A 623 -20.00 30.36 14.97
C LEU A 623 -20.91 29.32 14.30
N ILE A 624 -20.47 28.08 14.15
CA ILE A 624 -21.27 26.96 13.61
C ILE A 624 -22.43 26.65 14.56
N VAL A 625 -22.20 26.58 15.88
CA VAL A 625 -23.24 26.37 16.89
C VAL A 625 -24.20 27.57 16.92
N ALA A 626 -23.72 28.80 16.77
CA ALA A 626 -24.57 29.99 16.68
C ALA A 626 -25.40 29.99 15.39
N ILE A 627 -24.82 29.58 14.25
CA ILE A 627 -25.54 29.42 12.98
C ILE A 627 -26.59 28.30 13.11
N ILE A 628 -26.26 27.16 13.71
CA ILE A 628 -27.19 26.06 13.99
C ILE A 628 -28.29 26.53 14.96
N PHE A 629 -27.95 27.31 15.98
CA PHE A 629 -28.91 27.82 16.95
C PHE A 629 -29.84 28.87 16.32
N VAL A 630 -29.32 29.76 15.49
CA VAL A 630 -30.11 30.74 14.71
C VAL A 630 -30.99 30.01 13.70
N ALA A 631 -30.49 28.98 13.01
CA ALA A 631 -31.26 28.15 12.11
C ALA A 631 -32.37 27.38 12.86
N ALA A 632 -32.09 26.85 14.05
CA ALA A 632 -33.07 26.17 14.89
C ALA A 632 -34.14 27.14 15.44
N VAL A 633 -33.76 28.36 15.82
CA VAL A 633 -34.68 29.42 16.26
C VAL A 633 -35.54 29.92 15.09
N LEU A 634 -34.96 30.12 13.91
CA LEU A 634 -35.71 30.48 12.69
C LEU A 634 -36.65 29.36 12.27
N THR A 635 -36.22 28.11 12.32
CA THR A 635 -37.05 26.95 12.01
C THR A 635 -38.19 26.81 13.03
N SER A 636 -37.92 26.98 14.32
CA SER A 636 -38.95 27.03 15.36
C SER A 636 -39.89 28.21 15.18
N ALA A 637 -39.40 29.39 14.78
CA ALA A 637 -40.24 30.55 14.50
C ALA A 637 -41.13 30.33 13.28
N VAL A 638 -40.61 29.71 12.21
CA VAL A 638 -41.38 29.32 11.02
C VAL A 638 -42.43 28.27 11.37
N ILE A 639 -42.09 27.24 12.17
CA ILE A 639 -43.04 26.23 12.66
C ILE A 639 -44.12 26.88 13.56
N LYS A 640 -43.75 27.84 14.40
CA LYS A 640 -44.67 28.56 15.29
C LYS A 640 -45.54 29.57 14.53
N MET A 641 -45.04 30.14 13.43
CA MET A 641 -45.81 30.97 12.49
C MET A 641 -46.75 30.11 11.64
N LYS A 642 -46.35 28.92 11.18
CA LYS A 642 -47.24 27.94 10.53
C LYS A 642 -48.37 27.50 11.48
N ARG A 643 -48.03 27.14 12.73
CA ARG A 643 -49.03 26.82 13.77
C ARG A 643 -49.92 28.00 14.19
N ARG A 644 -49.46 29.25 14.03
CA ARG A 644 -50.30 30.46 14.27
C ARG A 644 -51.13 30.84 13.04
N GLY A 645 -50.69 30.52 11.82
CA GLY A 645 -51.44 30.68 10.58
C GLY A 645 -52.56 29.66 10.42
N GLU A 646 -52.39 28.47 10.99
CA GLU A 646 -53.42 27.41 11.03
C GLU A 646 -54.46 27.62 12.16
N GLY A 647 -54.32 28.67 12.97
CA GLY A 647 -55.19 28.96 14.13
C GLY A 647 -56.11 30.18 13.99
N LYS A 648 -56.17 30.86 12.84
CA LYS A 648 -57.13 31.95 12.57
C LYS A 648 -57.77 31.79 11.20
N GLY A 649 -58.66 30.81 11.13
CA GLY A 649 -59.50 30.53 9.97
C GLY A 649 -60.84 29.91 10.38
N SER A 650 -61.47 30.45 11.43
CA SER A 650 -62.91 30.29 11.65
C SER A 650 -63.41 31.37 12.62
N ALA A 651 -63.96 32.45 12.08
CA ALA A 651 -65.15 33.14 12.60
C ALA A 651 -65.41 34.42 11.80
N GLU A 652 -66.57 34.41 11.14
CA GLU A 652 -67.45 35.54 10.76
C GLU A 652 -67.20 36.30 9.44
N GLU A 653 -68.24 36.16 8.60
CA GLU A 653 -68.69 36.88 7.37
C GLU A 653 -67.87 36.81 6.07
#